data_AF-A0A135V975-F1
#
_entry.id   AF-A0A135V975-F1
#
_cell.length_a   1.000
_cell.length_b   1.000
_cell.length_c   1.000
_cell.angle_alpha   90.00
_cell.angle_beta   90.00
_cell.angle_gamma   90.00
#
_symmetry.space_group_name_H-M   'P 1'
#
loop_
_entity.id
_entity.type
_entity.pdbx_description
1 polymer ?
#
loop_
_entity_poly.entity_id
_entity_poly.type
_entity_poly.pdbx_seq_one_letter_code
_entity_poly.pdbx_strand_id
1 'polypeptide(L)'
;MDPPVEPLVASADPATAPSHTPLHGRYTSLVPLQPSHAQAIFKHLGREENAWRWTYLFNEPFLEFEQCEDTFKEWSVSKDPLYFTILSGPASDPSSEPVGVMAYLSIVPAHRRIEIGCIIFSEQLKQTRAATEAQYLLMKNAFEGLGNYRLEWKANHLNKPSLAAAERLGYTYEGTFRKHMIAKGRRRDTAWFSITDDEWPVIKGGLEAWLSEENFDGDELDNTFFCATSSFLVFPGLPIHASRDLVHWKHVSNAFSRADQLPGLAFLPKATSGIYAPTLRFHEGKFYLLCTLVNQQLPRTNDSRWDNFILTSTNPYSSDSWSDPVHFSFPGFDPSPFWDDDGKTYVSGAHTAAYYPGIMHAPLDLENGEIGDIIMPWDGTGGRSPEAPHIWKRDGWYYLLLAEGGTRENHMVTMARSKSLEGPYDPAPVNPLLTSANDTSSYFQAVGHADLFQDADRNWWSVALAVRAGGTYGQDPGAYFGNLPMGRETVLTPVTWEEGEFPVFTPVTGDVSGWPLPTEAIPEKGEGQLSDADDVITFPPGSSLPIHFIHWRLPKARNYAVSPPDHWNTLALKSSVLNLTAFDADFALGRGQTFVGRRMAHSLFKFRVDVDWAKSLTKEEMEVGVSIIQDQAQHFDLGIVMLRPEGVEDLRPHLRFRGISETPYRATEHPPNEVYLLPDGWAGRKIALQIEAVNSTHFAFSAGLAGPRQDSDVRVFGHCKGTELVPYYSGSIVGVYTTSNGKHGEQAFETYISNWQYTGIRQLRSQKDVDDADSSRV
;
A
#
# COMPACT_ATOMS: atom_id res chain seq x y z
N MET A 1 17.78 -65.86 -21.70
CA MET A 1 17.15 -64.61 -21.24
C MET A 1 16.79 -63.86 -22.48
N ASP A 2 15.49 -63.59 -22.67
CA ASP A 2 15.10 -62.69 -23.76
C ASP A 2 15.67 -61.31 -23.47
N PRO A 3 16.18 -60.61 -24.48
CA PRO A 3 16.64 -59.25 -24.29
C PRO A 3 15.46 -58.39 -23.80
N PRO A 4 15.69 -57.49 -22.83
CA PRO A 4 14.65 -56.52 -22.48
C PRO A 4 14.31 -55.71 -23.73
N VAL A 5 13.01 -55.58 -24.01
CA VAL A 5 12.47 -54.79 -25.11
C VAL A 5 11.58 -53.68 -24.53
N GLU A 6 11.59 -52.53 -25.18
CA GLU A 6 10.73 -51.40 -24.84
C GLU A 6 9.24 -51.71 -25.07
N PRO A 7 8.32 -50.96 -24.46
CA PRO A 7 6.88 -51.10 -24.69
C PRO A 7 6.50 -50.95 -26.17
N LEU A 8 5.48 -51.69 -26.61
CA LEU A 8 4.88 -51.51 -27.94
C LEU A 8 4.06 -50.22 -27.97
N VAL A 9 4.16 -49.46 -29.08
CA VAL A 9 3.32 -48.28 -29.32
C VAL A 9 1.87 -48.67 -29.61
N ALA A 10 0.92 -47.84 -29.16
CA ALA A 10 -0.52 -48.08 -29.35
C ALA A 10 -0.94 -47.98 -30.84
N SER A 11 -0.23 -47.18 -31.65
CA SER A 11 -0.37 -47.12 -33.11
C SER A 11 0.99 -46.85 -33.74
N ALA A 12 1.24 -47.45 -34.91
CA ALA A 12 2.43 -47.22 -35.73
C ALA A 12 2.27 -46.05 -36.72
N ASP A 13 1.10 -45.39 -36.74
CA ASP A 13 0.85 -44.27 -37.65
C ASP A 13 1.76 -43.09 -37.29
N PRO A 14 2.31 -42.35 -38.28
CA PRO A 14 3.09 -41.14 -38.00
C PRO A 14 2.20 -40.03 -37.43
N ALA A 15 2.82 -39.07 -36.72
CA ALA A 15 2.16 -37.79 -36.42
C ALA A 15 1.83 -37.04 -37.74
N THR A 16 0.91 -36.09 -37.66
CA THR A 16 0.64 -35.18 -38.76
C THR A 16 1.75 -34.14 -38.85
N ALA A 17 2.28 -33.88 -40.05
CA ALA A 17 3.25 -32.81 -40.23
C ALA A 17 2.59 -31.43 -40.03
N PRO A 18 3.23 -30.47 -39.35
CA PRO A 18 2.68 -29.13 -39.15
C PRO A 18 2.48 -28.40 -40.50
N SER A 19 1.44 -27.59 -40.59
CA SER A 19 1.13 -26.73 -41.73
C SER A 19 1.19 -25.25 -41.35
N HIS A 20 1.25 -24.36 -42.36
CA HIS A 20 1.08 -22.91 -42.21
C HIS A 20 -0.39 -22.54 -41.92
N THR A 21 -0.98 -23.14 -40.90
CA THR A 21 -2.32 -22.78 -40.43
C THR A 21 -2.18 -21.82 -39.26
N PRO A 22 -2.85 -20.65 -39.29
CA PRO A 22 -2.87 -19.74 -38.14
C PRO A 22 -3.39 -20.44 -36.88
N LEU A 23 -2.79 -20.11 -35.74
CA LEU A 23 -3.25 -20.56 -34.42
C LEU A 23 -3.73 -19.33 -33.65
N HIS A 24 -5.00 -19.34 -33.28
CA HIS A 24 -5.66 -18.20 -32.65
C HIS A 24 -5.83 -18.44 -31.15
N GLY A 25 -5.35 -17.49 -30.35
CA GLY A 25 -5.59 -17.39 -28.92
C GLY A 25 -6.51 -16.23 -28.58
N ARG A 26 -6.71 -16.00 -27.29
CA ARG A 26 -7.50 -14.91 -26.72
C ARG A 26 -6.72 -13.59 -26.67
N TYR A 27 -5.45 -13.64 -26.30
CA TYR A 27 -4.56 -12.51 -26.09
C TYR A 27 -3.54 -12.33 -27.23
N THR A 28 -3.28 -13.36 -28.04
CA THR A 28 -2.42 -13.29 -29.21
C THR A 28 -2.89 -14.21 -30.34
N SER A 29 -2.22 -14.14 -31.48
CA SER A 29 -2.32 -15.14 -32.54
C SER A 29 -0.96 -15.39 -33.17
N LEU A 30 -0.74 -16.64 -33.57
CA LEU A 30 0.38 -17.04 -34.40
C LEU A 30 -0.10 -17.17 -35.83
N VAL A 31 0.48 -16.36 -36.72
CA VAL A 31 0.16 -16.43 -38.15
C VAL A 31 1.40 -16.86 -38.93
N PRO A 32 1.24 -17.58 -40.05
CA PRO A 32 2.36 -17.96 -40.90
C PRO A 32 3.21 -16.75 -41.26
N LEU A 33 4.53 -16.87 -41.13
CA LEU A 33 5.43 -15.76 -41.46
C LEU A 33 5.34 -15.44 -42.95
N GLN A 34 5.15 -14.17 -43.29
CA GLN A 34 5.10 -13.66 -44.65
C GLN A 34 6.15 -12.55 -44.84
N PRO A 35 6.65 -12.32 -46.06
CA PRO A 35 7.61 -11.24 -46.33
C PRO A 35 7.10 -9.86 -45.91
N SER A 36 5.78 -9.62 -46.00
CA SER A 36 5.14 -8.37 -45.58
C SER A 36 5.29 -8.06 -44.09
N HIS A 37 5.59 -9.05 -43.24
CA HIS A 37 5.79 -8.86 -41.81
C HIS A 37 7.17 -8.27 -41.48
N ALA A 38 8.11 -8.25 -42.43
CA ALA A 38 9.47 -7.76 -42.20
C ALA A 38 9.50 -6.32 -41.70
N GLN A 39 8.60 -5.45 -42.18
CA GLN A 39 8.54 -4.04 -41.76
C GLN A 39 8.24 -3.90 -40.25
N ALA A 40 7.22 -4.60 -39.77
CA ALA A 40 6.81 -4.57 -38.37
C ALA A 40 7.85 -5.26 -37.48
N ILE A 41 8.43 -6.38 -37.93
CA ILE A 41 9.48 -7.05 -37.18
C ILE A 41 10.75 -6.22 -37.12
N PHE A 42 11.20 -5.61 -38.21
CA PHE A 42 12.38 -4.75 -38.21
C PHE A 42 12.23 -3.54 -37.28
N LYS A 43 11.03 -2.94 -37.23
CA LYS A 43 10.68 -1.88 -36.27
C LYS A 43 10.94 -2.30 -34.82
N HIS A 44 10.65 -3.56 -34.48
CA HIS A 44 10.68 -4.05 -33.10
C HIS A 44 11.92 -4.87 -32.71
N LEU A 45 12.62 -5.45 -33.67
CA LEU A 45 13.72 -6.41 -33.46
C LEU A 45 14.98 -6.13 -34.28
N GLY A 46 14.90 -5.18 -35.22
CA GLY A 46 16.06 -4.72 -35.99
C GLY A 46 16.85 -3.62 -35.25
N ARG A 47 17.90 -3.15 -35.92
CA ARG A 47 18.84 -2.10 -35.49
C ARG A 47 19.80 -2.54 -34.37
N GLU A 48 20.86 -1.76 -34.20
CA GLU A 48 21.94 -2.01 -33.25
C GLU A 48 21.42 -2.15 -31.80
N GLU A 49 20.44 -1.33 -31.41
CA GLU A 49 19.82 -1.36 -30.07
C GLU A 49 19.20 -2.71 -29.69
N ASN A 50 18.82 -3.53 -30.68
CA ASN A 50 18.25 -4.87 -30.48
C ASN A 50 19.21 -6.01 -30.84
N ALA A 51 20.42 -5.71 -31.31
CA ALA A 51 21.36 -6.71 -31.82
C ALA A 51 21.71 -7.80 -30.78
N TRP A 52 21.81 -7.41 -29.51
CA TRP A 52 22.10 -8.32 -28.39
C TRP A 52 21.06 -9.44 -28.22
N ARG A 53 19.81 -9.26 -28.66
CA ARG A 53 18.76 -10.29 -28.59
C ARG A 53 19.07 -11.51 -29.45
N TRP A 54 19.92 -11.35 -30.46
CA TRP A 54 20.32 -12.38 -31.42
C TRP A 54 21.55 -13.17 -30.97
N THR A 55 22.10 -12.88 -29.78
CA THR A 55 23.34 -13.47 -29.26
C THR A 55 23.34 -15.00 -29.28
N TYR A 56 22.20 -15.62 -28.95
CA TYR A 56 22.08 -17.08 -28.84
C TYR A 56 21.32 -17.77 -29.98
N LEU A 57 20.82 -16.99 -30.94
CA LEU A 57 20.18 -17.47 -32.17
C LEU A 57 21.24 -17.77 -33.24
N PHE A 58 20.85 -18.54 -34.25
CA PHE A 58 21.76 -18.90 -35.34
C PHE A 58 21.99 -17.73 -36.32
N ASN A 59 20.95 -16.92 -36.55
CA ASN A 59 21.01 -15.77 -37.45
C ASN A 59 21.72 -14.58 -36.80
N GLU A 60 22.41 -13.80 -37.61
CA GLU A 60 22.93 -12.49 -37.20
C GLU A 60 21.80 -11.47 -37.06
N PRO A 61 21.98 -10.45 -36.19
CA PRO A 61 20.98 -9.39 -36.04
C PRO A 61 20.77 -8.63 -37.34
N PHE A 62 19.54 -8.16 -37.56
CA PHE A 62 19.21 -7.29 -38.68
C PHE A 62 19.58 -5.86 -38.35
N LEU A 63 20.70 -5.37 -38.88
CA LEU A 63 21.11 -3.98 -38.71
C LEU A 63 20.41 -3.07 -39.72
N GLU A 64 20.18 -3.59 -40.93
CA GLU A 64 19.49 -2.89 -42.02
C GLU A 64 18.18 -3.62 -42.40
N PHE A 65 17.21 -2.87 -42.91
CA PHE A 65 15.89 -3.40 -43.24
C PHE A 65 15.95 -4.48 -44.32
N GLU A 66 16.78 -4.29 -45.35
CA GLU A 66 16.93 -5.24 -46.46
C GLU A 66 17.38 -6.63 -45.95
N GLN A 67 18.20 -6.70 -44.91
CA GLN A 67 18.63 -7.96 -44.30
C GLN A 67 17.46 -8.71 -43.67
N CYS A 68 16.57 -7.97 -43.00
CA CYS A 68 15.35 -8.52 -42.42
C CYS A 68 14.39 -8.99 -43.52
N GLU A 69 14.18 -8.16 -44.55
CA GLU A 69 13.29 -8.47 -45.67
C GLU A 69 13.72 -9.74 -46.42
N ASP A 70 15.01 -9.85 -46.76
CA ASP A 70 15.55 -11.01 -47.47
C ASP A 70 15.49 -12.29 -46.62
N THR A 71 15.82 -12.20 -45.34
CA THR A 71 15.69 -13.33 -44.41
C THR A 71 14.22 -13.77 -44.26
N PHE A 72 13.28 -12.84 -44.25
CA PHE A 72 11.85 -13.15 -44.15
C PHE A 72 11.30 -13.80 -45.42
N LYS A 73 11.82 -13.44 -46.61
CA LYS A 73 11.50 -14.15 -47.85
C LYS A 73 11.93 -15.62 -47.74
N GLU A 74 13.14 -15.88 -47.24
CA GLU A 74 13.65 -17.25 -47.03
C GLU A 74 12.84 -18.01 -45.97
N TRP A 75 12.57 -17.40 -44.82
CA TRP A 75 11.82 -18.03 -43.74
C TRP A 75 10.37 -18.33 -44.12
N SER A 76 9.73 -17.49 -44.95
CA SER A 76 8.34 -17.67 -45.36
C SER A 76 8.07 -18.93 -46.20
N VAL A 77 9.11 -19.48 -46.84
CA VAL A 77 9.02 -20.69 -47.67
C VAL A 77 9.69 -21.91 -47.02
N SER A 78 10.30 -21.74 -45.85
CA SER A 78 10.92 -22.82 -45.10
C SER A 78 9.89 -23.81 -44.57
N LYS A 79 10.24 -25.10 -44.57
CA LYS A 79 9.39 -26.19 -44.07
C LYS A 79 9.89 -26.79 -42.75
N ASP A 80 11.18 -26.62 -42.46
CA ASP A 80 11.84 -26.97 -41.21
C ASP A 80 13.13 -26.13 -41.10
N PRO A 81 13.15 -25.06 -40.28
CA PRO A 81 12.08 -24.62 -39.39
C PRO A 81 10.83 -24.09 -40.13
N LEU A 82 9.65 -24.32 -39.57
CA LEU A 82 8.36 -23.79 -40.03
C LEU A 82 8.01 -22.54 -39.21
N TYR A 83 8.12 -21.35 -39.81
CA TYR A 83 8.09 -20.08 -39.09
C TYR A 83 6.69 -19.47 -38.95
N PHE A 84 6.44 -18.93 -37.76
CA PHE A 84 5.28 -18.11 -37.43
C PHE A 84 5.74 -16.74 -36.93
N THR A 85 4.90 -15.74 -37.14
CA THR A 85 5.01 -14.48 -36.40
C THR A 85 3.96 -14.39 -35.32
N ILE A 86 4.32 -13.75 -34.22
CA ILE A 86 3.48 -13.52 -33.05
C ILE A 86 2.87 -12.12 -33.19
N LEU A 87 1.56 -12.03 -33.13
CA LEU A 87 0.85 -10.75 -33.14
C LEU A 87 0.80 -10.14 -31.74
N SER A 88 0.79 -8.81 -31.65
CA SER A 88 0.70 -8.07 -30.38
C SER A 88 -0.62 -8.28 -29.63
N GLY A 89 -1.67 -8.71 -30.35
CA GLY A 89 -3.00 -9.04 -29.84
C GLY A 89 -3.63 -10.19 -30.64
N PRO A 90 -4.90 -10.54 -30.37
CA PRO A 90 -5.62 -11.54 -31.16
C PRO A 90 -5.81 -11.06 -32.61
N ALA A 91 -5.84 -11.98 -33.57
CA ALA A 91 -6.00 -11.65 -35.00
C ALA A 91 -7.33 -10.95 -35.34
N SER A 92 -8.32 -11.02 -34.46
CA SER A 92 -9.58 -10.28 -34.58
C SER A 92 -9.46 -8.79 -34.28
N ASP A 93 -8.39 -8.38 -33.58
CA ASP A 93 -8.11 -6.97 -33.29
C ASP A 93 -7.36 -6.33 -34.46
N PRO A 94 -7.91 -5.27 -35.08
CA PRO A 94 -7.29 -4.59 -36.22
C PRO A 94 -5.99 -3.85 -35.86
N SER A 95 -5.71 -3.61 -34.58
CA SER A 95 -4.46 -2.98 -34.10
C SER A 95 -3.31 -3.97 -33.94
N SER A 96 -3.59 -5.28 -34.01
CA SER A 96 -2.60 -6.34 -33.87
C SER A 96 -1.56 -6.29 -34.98
N GLU A 97 -0.29 -6.15 -34.60
CA GLU A 97 0.85 -6.15 -35.54
C GLU A 97 1.87 -7.25 -35.20
N PRO A 98 2.69 -7.72 -36.16
CA PRO A 98 3.79 -8.64 -35.90
C PRO A 98 4.86 -8.07 -34.94
N VAL A 99 5.10 -8.74 -33.82
CA VAL A 99 6.01 -8.28 -32.75
C VAL A 99 6.99 -9.35 -32.25
N GLY A 100 6.99 -10.53 -32.85
CA GLY A 100 7.93 -11.60 -32.53
C GLY A 100 7.90 -12.73 -33.56
N VAL A 101 8.85 -13.65 -33.44
CA VAL A 101 8.97 -14.83 -34.32
C VAL A 101 9.23 -16.06 -33.47
N MET A 102 8.65 -17.18 -33.88
CA MET A 102 8.94 -18.52 -33.36
C MET A 102 8.67 -19.56 -34.43
N ALA A 103 9.19 -20.77 -34.27
CA ALA A 103 9.06 -21.81 -35.27
C ALA A 103 8.90 -23.20 -34.66
N TYR A 104 8.25 -24.09 -35.40
CA TYR A 104 8.52 -25.52 -35.25
C TYR A 104 9.81 -25.88 -35.99
N LEU A 105 10.62 -26.77 -35.44
CA LEU A 105 11.81 -27.30 -36.12
C LEU A 105 12.09 -28.74 -35.68
N SER A 106 13.11 -29.38 -36.28
CA SER A 106 13.45 -30.77 -35.99
C SER A 106 12.22 -31.69 -36.13
N ILE A 107 11.44 -31.49 -37.19
CA ILE A 107 10.11 -32.08 -37.39
C ILE A 107 10.30 -33.52 -37.87
N VAL A 108 9.97 -34.51 -37.03
CA VAL A 108 10.11 -35.94 -37.37
C VAL A 108 8.79 -36.68 -37.10
N PRO A 109 7.81 -36.59 -38.01
CA PRO A 109 6.47 -37.15 -37.76
C PRO A 109 6.46 -38.67 -37.61
N ALA A 110 7.37 -39.36 -38.30
CA ALA A 110 7.58 -40.81 -38.15
C ALA A 110 7.98 -41.23 -36.73
N HIS A 111 8.62 -40.33 -35.96
CA HIS A 111 8.98 -40.55 -34.56
C HIS A 111 8.11 -39.73 -33.59
N ARG A 112 7.03 -39.10 -34.10
CA ARG A 112 6.09 -38.29 -33.32
C ARG A 112 6.78 -37.28 -32.40
N ARG A 113 7.81 -36.60 -32.91
CA ARG A 113 8.54 -35.57 -32.17
C ARG A 113 8.73 -34.30 -33.00
N ILE A 114 8.72 -33.18 -32.31
CA ILE A 114 8.86 -31.85 -32.87
C ILE A 114 9.51 -30.90 -31.85
N GLU A 115 10.23 -29.89 -32.30
CA GLU A 115 10.85 -28.87 -31.45
C GLU A 115 10.13 -27.53 -31.62
N ILE A 116 10.05 -26.72 -30.56
CA ILE A 116 9.74 -25.29 -30.66
C ILE A 116 11.03 -24.51 -30.42
N GLY A 117 11.35 -23.60 -31.33
CA GLY A 117 12.59 -22.84 -31.29
C GLY A 117 12.56 -21.62 -32.21
N CYS A 118 13.75 -21.08 -32.51
CA CYS A 118 13.89 -19.81 -33.24
C CYS A 118 13.08 -18.65 -32.60
N ILE A 119 12.95 -18.68 -31.27
CA ILE A 119 12.07 -17.77 -30.52
C ILE A 119 12.80 -16.45 -30.31
N ILE A 120 12.20 -15.37 -30.78
CA ILE A 120 12.66 -14.00 -30.53
C ILE A 120 11.47 -13.08 -30.29
N PHE A 121 11.50 -12.43 -29.13
CA PHE A 121 10.44 -11.54 -28.67
C PHE A 121 10.94 -10.09 -28.66
N SER A 122 10.10 -9.19 -29.16
CA SER A 122 10.25 -7.75 -28.90
C SER A 122 9.96 -7.44 -27.44
N GLU A 123 10.16 -6.18 -27.05
CA GLU A 123 9.82 -5.75 -25.69
C GLU A 123 8.33 -5.90 -25.37
N GLN A 124 7.45 -5.71 -26.36
CA GLN A 124 5.99 -5.80 -26.17
C GLN A 124 5.50 -7.19 -25.73
N LEU A 125 6.28 -8.24 -25.97
CA LEU A 125 5.90 -9.60 -25.59
C LEU A 125 6.50 -10.02 -24.25
N LYS A 126 7.58 -9.40 -23.77
CA LYS A 126 8.26 -9.88 -22.57
C LYS A 126 7.35 -9.80 -21.35
N GLN A 127 7.30 -10.90 -20.58
CA GLN A 127 6.52 -11.01 -19.35
C GLN A 127 5.01 -10.75 -19.54
N THR A 128 4.46 -10.96 -20.75
CA THR A 128 3.03 -10.77 -21.03
C THR A 128 2.23 -12.07 -21.13
N ARG A 129 0.90 -11.95 -21.04
CA ARG A 129 -0.05 -13.05 -21.34
C ARG A 129 0.11 -13.57 -22.77
N ALA A 130 0.28 -12.64 -23.72
CA ALA A 130 0.48 -12.94 -25.14
C ALA A 130 1.70 -13.84 -25.37
N ALA A 131 2.83 -13.61 -24.68
CA ALA A 131 4.00 -14.47 -24.83
C ALA A 131 3.79 -15.91 -24.33
N THR A 132 3.11 -16.08 -23.18
CA THR A 132 2.78 -17.42 -22.66
C THR A 132 1.77 -18.11 -23.57
N GLU A 133 0.75 -17.38 -24.04
CA GLU A 133 -0.26 -17.94 -24.94
C GLU A 133 0.32 -18.35 -26.29
N ALA A 134 1.26 -17.59 -26.86
CA ALA A 134 1.97 -17.97 -28.08
C ALA A 134 2.66 -19.34 -27.94
N GLN A 135 3.33 -19.61 -26.81
CA GLN A 135 3.93 -20.91 -26.53
C GLN A 135 2.85 -21.99 -26.40
N TYR A 136 1.84 -21.74 -25.57
CA TYR A 136 0.72 -22.65 -25.34
C TYR A 136 0.03 -23.07 -26.65
N LEU A 137 -0.18 -22.15 -27.60
CA LEU A 137 -0.79 -22.43 -28.89
C LEU A 137 0.01 -23.46 -29.71
N LEU A 138 1.34 -23.32 -29.82
CA LEU A 138 2.17 -24.32 -30.49
C LEU A 138 2.26 -25.64 -29.71
N MET A 139 2.35 -25.58 -28.37
CA MET A 139 2.40 -26.78 -27.54
C MET A 139 1.11 -27.60 -27.70
N LYS A 140 -0.04 -26.95 -27.57
CA LYS A 140 -1.36 -27.57 -27.74
C LYS A 140 -1.52 -28.17 -29.13
N ASN A 141 -1.15 -27.43 -30.18
CA ASN A 141 -1.22 -27.95 -31.53
C ASN A 141 -0.27 -29.14 -31.74
N ALA A 142 0.94 -29.13 -31.15
CA ALA A 142 1.88 -30.25 -31.27
C ALA A 142 1.33 -31.56 -30.71
N PHE A 143 0.71 -31.53 -29.52
CA PHE A 143 0.14 -32.72 -28.88
C PHE A 143 -1.25 -33.07 -29.43
N GLU A 144 -2.19 -32.12 -29.45
CA GLU A 144 -3.61 -32.39 -29.73
C GLU A 144 -3.96 -32.30 -31.22
N GLY A 145 -3.28 -31.42 -31.96
CA GLY A 145 -3.52 -31.21 -33.39
C GLY A 145 -2.70 -32.16 -34.28
N LEU A 146 -1.44 -32.38 -33.92
CA LEU A 146 -0.48 -33.13 -34.73
C LEU A 146 -0.23 -34.56 -34.22
N GLY A 147 -0.52 -34.85 -32.95
CA GLY A 147 -0.33 -36.19 -32.36
C GLY A 147 1.12 -36.55 -32.06
N ASN A 148 1.94 -35.56 -31.68
CA ASN A 148 3.31 -35.82 -31.22
C ASN A 148 3.31 -36.41 -29.81
N TYR A 149 4.24 -37.31 -29.53
CA TYR A 149 4.56 -37.82 -28.20
C TYR A 149 5.56 -36.94 -27.46
N ARG A 150 6.33 -36.14 -28.20
CA ARG A 150 7.43 -35.38 -27.62
C ARG A 150 7.56 -34.00 -28.25
N LEU A 151 7.63 -33.01 -27.38
CA LEU A 151 7.94 -31.63 -27.71
C LEU A 151 9.32 -31.28 -27.16
N GLU A 152 10.23 -30.83 -28.01
CA GLU A 152 11.62 -30.54 -27.65
C GLU A 152 11.86 -29.02 -27.52
N TRP A 153 12.75 -28.64 -26.60
CA TRP A 153 13.30 -27.29 -26.49
C TRP A 153 14.82 -27.36 -26.32
N LYS A 154 15.56 -26.63 -27.17
CA LYS A 154 17.03 -26.62 -27.15
C LYS A 154 17.56 -25.20 -27.06
N ALA A 155 18.30 -24.92 -26.00
CA ALA A 155 18.87 -23.61 -25.76
C ALA A 155 20.39 -23.68 -25.62
N ASN A 156 21.07 -22.55 -25.89
CA ASN A 156 22.47 -22.44 -25.49
C ASN A 156 22.49 -22.50 -23.96
N HIS A 157 23.35 -23.34 -23.37
CA HIS A 157 23.41 -23.49 -21.91
C HIS A 157 23.73 -22.17 -21.16
N LEU A 158 24.27 -21.15 -21.84
CA LEU A 158 24.49 -19.82 -21.27
C LEU A 158 23.26 -18.90 -21.33
N ASN A 159 22.23 -19.25 -22.11
CA ASN A 159 21.03 -18.44 -22.28
C ASN A 159 20.05 -18.65 -21.11
N LYS A 160 20.42 -18.17 -19.92
CA LYS A 160 19.63 -18.32 -18.68
C LYS A 160 18.15 -17.93 -18.86
N PRO A 161 17.79 -16.82 -19.55
CA PRO A 161 16.38 -16.50 -19.78
C PRO A 161 15.62 -17.58 -20.56
N SER A 162 16.24 -18.20 -21.56
CA SER A 162 15.61 -19.27 -22.33
C SER A 162 15.49 -20.58 -21.54
N LEU A 163 16.43 -20.87 -20.63
CA LEU A 163 16.34 -22.03 -19.73
C LEU A 163 15.20 -21.86 -18.73
N ALA A 164 15.14 -20.70 -18.06
CA ALA A 164 14.07 -20.38 -17.12
C ALA A 164 12.68 -20.38 -17.80
N ALA A 165 12.60 -19.92 -19.06
CA ALA A 165 11.36 -19.97 -19.82
C ALA A 165 10.90 -21.41 -20.09
N ALA A 166 11.81 -22.32 -20.44
CA ALA A 166 11.49 -23.73 -20.66
C ALA A 166 10.95 -24.40 -19.38
N GLU A 167 11.65 -24.21 -18.25
CA GLU A 167 11.23 -24.75 -16.94
C GLU A 167 9.86 -24.21 -16.53
N ARG A 168 9.64 -22.90 -16.64
CA ARG A 168 8.35 -22.25 -16.32
C ARG A 168 7.20 -22.77 -17.19
N LEU A 169 7.46 -23.14 -18.45
CA LEU A 169 6.46 -23.69 -19.37
C LEU A 169 6.24 -25.20 -19.15
N GLY A 170 6.88 -25.81 -18.15
CA GLY A 170 6.70 -27.21 -17.79
C GLY A 170 7.63 -28.18 -18.54
N TYR A 171 8.67 -27.70 -19.23
CA TYR A 171 9.64 -28.59 -19.85
C TYR A 171 10.59 -29.19 -18.81
N THR A 172 10.83 -30.50 -18.91
CA THR A 172 11.77 -31.25 -18.07
C THR A 172 13.18 -31.16 -18.65
N TYR A 173 14.18 -30.77 -17.84
CA TYR A 173 15.59 -30.75 -18.25
C TYR A 173 16.16 -32.18 -18.35
N GLU A 174 16.76 -32.51 -19.49
CA GLU A 174 17.29 -33.86 -19.76
C GLU A 174 18.81 -33.91 -19.84
N GLY A 175 19.49 -32.76 -19.92
CA GLY A 175 20.94 -32.70 -19.88
C GLY A 175 21.55 -31.66 -20.82
N THR A 176 22.87 -31.51 -20.70
CA THR A 176 23.66 -30.62 -21.54
C THR A 176 24.59 -31.41 -22.45
N PHE A 177 24.37 -31.27 -23.75
CA PHE A 177 25.26 -31.80 -24.77
C PHE A 177 26.47 -30.87 -24.88
N ARG A 178 27.58 -31.30 -24.27
CA ARG A 178 28.86 -30.58 -24.28
C ARG A 178 29.47 -30.64 -25.66
N LYS A 179 30.00 -29.51 -26.14
CA LYS A 179 30.59 -29.35 -27.46
C LYS A 179 29.66 -29.81 -28.58
N HIS A 180 28.36 -29.58 -28.42
CA HIS A 180 27.33 -30.03 -29.35
C HIS A 180 27.61 -29.53 -30.78
N MET A 181 27.96 -28.25 -30.94
CA MET A 181 28.20 -27.64 -32.25
C MET A 181 29.08 -26.39 -32.19
N ILE A 182 29.46 -25.88 -33.36
CA ILE A 182 30.02 -24.54 -33.52
C ILE A 182 28.91 -23.63 -34.04
N ALA A 183 28.64 -22.53 -33.32
CA ALA A 183 27.66 -21.50 -33.71
C ALA A 183 28.34 -20.13 -33.62
N LYS A 184 28.22 -19.31 -34.67
CA LYS A 184 28.85 -17.98 -34.75
C LYS A 184 30.35 -17.98 -34.38
N GLY A 185 31.08 -18.95 -34.92
CA GLY A 185 32.52 -19.12 -34.66
C GLY A 185 32.88 -19.59 -33.24
N ARG A 186 31.91 -19.89 -32.38
CA ARG A 186 32.12 -20.29 -30.98
C ARG A 186 31.63 -21.72 -30.74
N ARG A 187 32.30 -22.42 -29.83
CA ARG A 187 31.82 -23.70 -29.29
C ARG A 187 30.54 -23.47 -28.50
N ARG A 188 29.48 -24.24 -28.78
CA ARG A 188 28.21 -24.23 -28.07
C ARG A 188 27.99 -25.54 -27.34
N ASP A 189 27.72 -25.43 -26.05
CA ASP A 189 27.09 -26.50 -25.26
C ASP A 189 25.58 -26.23 -25.24
N THR A 190 24.75 -27.26 -25.46
CA THR A 190 23.29 -27.11 -25.63
C THR A 190 22.56 -27.83 -24.52
N ALA A 191 21.71 -27.10 -23.81
CA ALA A 191 20.79 -27.65 -22.82
C ALA A 191 19.53 -28.16 -23.55
N TRP A 192 19.12 -29.39 -23.22
CA TRP A 192 17.97 -30.06 -23.81
C TRP A 192 16.86 -30.21 -22.78
N PHE A 193 15.65 -29.89 -23.20
CA PHE A 193 14.44 -30.10 -22.43
C PHE A 193 13.35 -30.72 -23.29
N SER A 194 12.38 -31.35 -22.65
CA SER A 194 11.20 -31.88 -23.33
C SER A 194 9.94 -31.85 -22.50
N ILE A 195 8.81 -31.96 -23.20
CA ILE A 195 7.52 -32.38 -22.64
C ILE A 195 7.10 -33.63 -23.39
N THR A 196 6.54 -34.60 -22.67
CA THR A 196 5.92 -35.81 -23.21
C THR A 196 4.40 -35.71 -23.22
N ASP A 197 3.73 -36.54 -24.01
CA ASP A 197 2.27 -36.60 -24.06
C ASP A 197 1.63 -37.02 -22.74
N ASP A 198 2.33 -37.81 -21.92
CA ASP A 198 1.90 -38.17 -20.56
C ASP A 198 1.90 -36.96 -19.60
N GLU A 199 2.83 -36.02 -19.78
CA GLU A 199 2.96 -34.80 -18.95
C GLU A 199 2.00 -33.68 -19.43
N TRP A 200 1.66 -33.68 -20.73
CA TRP A 200 0.88 -32.62 -21.36
C TRP A 200 -0.45 -32.30 -20.67
N PRO A 201 -1.30 -33.25 -20.22
CA PRO A 201 -2.57 -32.93 -19.58
C PRO A 201 -2.43 -32.05 -18.33
N VAL A 202 -1.40 -32.28 -17.51
CA VAL A 202 -1.14 -31.50 -16.30
C VAL A 202 -0.61 -30.12 -16.65
N ILE A 203 0.36 -30.05 -17.58
CA ILE A 203 0.95 -28.78 -18.04
C ILE A 203 -0.12 -27.91 -18.71
N LYS A 204 -0.96 -28.49 -19.56
CA LYS A 204 -2.11 -27.84 -20.18
C LYS A 204 -3.02 -27.23 -19.12
N GLY A 205 -3.40 -28.00 -18.10
CA GLY A 205 -4.26 -27.52 -17.02
C GLY A 205 -3.66 -26.32 -16.29
N GLY A 206 -2.36 -26.36 -16.00
CA GLY A 206 -1.64 -25.23 -15.40
C GLY A 206 -1.59 -23.99 -16.31
N LEU A 207 -1.32 -24.17 -17.61
CA LEU A 207 -1.29 -23.08 -18.59
C LEU A 207 -2.69 -22.47 -18.84
N GLU A 208 -3.74 -23.30 -18.89
CA GLU A 208 -5.13 -22.82 -19.04
C GLU A 208 -5.62 -22.09 -17.80
N ALA A 209 -5.30 -22.59 -16.60
CA ALA A 209 -5.57 -21.87 -15.35
C ALA A 209 -4.82 -20.54 -15.31
N TRP A 210 -3.53 -20.54 -15.68
CA TRP A 210 -2.74 -19.31 -15.74
C TRP A 210 -3.32 -18.32 -16.74
N LEU A 211 -3.73 -18.76 -17.94
CA LEU A 211 -4.30 -17.91 -18.99
C LEU A 211 -5.76 -17.49 -18.73
N SER A 212 -6.43 -18.06 -17.73
CA SER A 212 -7.82 -17.72 -17.40
C SER A 212 -7.95 -16.23 -17.07
N GLU A 213 -9.07 -15.61 -17.46
CA GLU A 213 -9.35 -14.21 -17.11
C GLU A 213 -9.36 -14.00 -15.60
N GLU A 214 -9.86 -14.97 -14.83
CA GLU A 214 -9.93 -14.95 -13.36
C GLU A 214 -8.55 -14.92 -12.69
N ASN A 215 -7.53 -15.55 -13.30
CA ASN A 215 -6.14 -15.47 -12.82
C ASN A 215 -5.53 -14.06 -13.04
N PHE A 216 -6.32 -13.18 -13.63
CA PHE A 216 -5.91 -11.95 -14.25
C PHE A 216 -6.97 -10.86 -14.13
N ASP A 217 -7.86 -10.96 -13.13
CA ASP A 217 -8.84 -9.96 -12.68
C ASP A 217 -8.19 -8.62 -12.24
N GLY A 218 -6.93 -8.41 -12.59
CA GLY A 218 -5.97 -7.41 -12.13
C GLY A 218 -5.49 -6.44 -13.20
N ASP A 219 -6.34 -5.97 -14.13
CA ASP A 219 -6.00 -4.80 -14.96
C ASP A 219 -5.67 -3.54 -14.10
N GLU A 220 -6.03 -3.58 -12.82
CA GLU A 220 -5.67 -2.57 -11.82
C GLU A 220 -4.59 -3.01 -10.81
N LEU A 221 -4.16 -4.28 -10.74
CA LEU A 221 -2.97 -4.59 -9.92
C LEU A 221 -1.69 -4.21 -10.65
N ASP A 222 -1.68 -4.36 -11.98
CA ASP A 222 -0.57 -3.97 -12.82
C ASP A 222 -0.39 -2.44 -12.81
N ASN A 223 0.84 -2.00 -12.53
CA ASN A 223 1.23 -0.59 -12.39
C ASN A 223 0.43 0.17 -11.31
N THR A 224 0.04 -0.52 -10.24
CA THR A 224 -0.56 0.12 -9.06
C THR A 224 0.36 0.00 -7.85
N PHE A 225 0.53 1.13 -7.19
CA PHE A 225 1.30 1.29 -5.97
C PHE A 225 0.36 1.20 -4.77
N PHE A 226 0.77 0.45 -3.75
CA PHE A 226 0.02 0.33 -2.50
C PHE A 226 0.85 0.85 -1.32
N CYS A 227 0.21 1.59 -0.43
CA CYS A 227 0.84 2.15 0.77
C CYS A 227 -0.01 1.84 2.00
N ALA A 228 0.56 1.16 2.99
CA ALA A 228 -0.03 0.94 4.30
C ALA A 228 0.55 1.94 5.30
N THR A 229 -0.27 2.47 6.22
CA THR A 229 0.20 3.38 7.27
C THR A 229 -0.24 2.94 8.67
N SER A 230 0.55 3.31 9.67
CA SER A 230 0.25 3.04 11.08
C SER A 230 -1.04 3.72 11.54
N SER A 231 -1.77 3.10 12.48
CA SER A 231 -3.06 3.61 12.97
C SER A 231 -3.15 3.80 14.48
N PHE A 232 -2.15 3.37 15.26
CA PHE A 232 -2.14 3.51 16.72
C PHE A 232 -3.44 3.01 17.35
N LEU A 233 -4.16 3.88 18.07
CA LEU A 233 -5.39 3.55 18.78
C LEU A 233 -6.66 3.65 17.93
N VAL A 234 -6.60 4.09 16.67
CA VAL A 234 -7.83 4.31 15.90
C VAL A 234 -8.33 3.03 15.22
N PHE A 235 -9.65 2.92 15.12
CA PHE A 235 -10.35 1.80 14.47
C PHE A 235 -11.42 2.33 13.49
N PRO A 236 -11.58 1.75 12.28
CA PRO A 236 -10.70 0.78 11.62
C PRO A 236 -9.25 1.26 11.51
N GLY A 237 -8.31 0.33 11.48
CA GLY A 237 -6.88 0.59 11.45
C GLY A 237 -6.18 -0.04 10.24
N LEU A 238 -4.88 0.21 10.11
CA LEU A 238 -4.08 -0.21 8.96
C LEU A 238 -4.72 0.19 7.60
N PRO A 239 -4.96 1.49 7.36
CA PRO A 239 -5.51 1.93 6.08
C PRO A 239 -4.54 1.62 4.93
N ILE A 240 -5.10 1.10 3.84
CA ILE A 240 -4.39 0.77 2.61
C ILE A 240 -4.79 1.79 1.55
N HIS A 241 -3.80 2.46 0.98
CA HIS A 241 -3.98 3.39 -0.11
C HIS A 241 -3.43 2.80 -1.40
N ALA A 242 -4.11 3.06 -2.52
CA ALA A 242 -3.67 2.70 -3.86
C ALA A 242 -3.44 3.95 -4.71
N SER A 243 -2.50 3.91 -5.63
CA SER A 243 -2.27 4.95 -6.65
C SER A 243 -1.75 4.31 -7.93
N ARG A 244 -2.00 4.93 -9.10
CA ARG A 244 -1.39 4.52 -10.38
C ARG A 244 -0.49 5.58 -10.99
N ASP A 245 -0.48 6.78 -10.41
CA ASP A 245 0.29 7.93 -10.88
C ASP A 245 1.17 8.57 -9.80
N LEU A 246 1.20 7.99 -8.60
CA LEU A 246 1.93 8.46 -7.43
C LEU A 246 1.46 9.83 -6.88
N VAL A 247 0.44 10.44 -7.49
CA VAL A 247 -0.15 11.73 -7.10
C VAL A 247 -1.48 11.50 -6.39
N HIS A 248 -2.38 10.76 -7.04
CA HIS A 248 -3.72 10.50 -6.56
C HIS A 248 -3.74 9.19 -5.79
N TRP A 249 -3.94 9.28 -4.47
CA TRP A 249 -4.01 8.15 -3.57
C TRP A 249 -5.45 7.93 -3.10
N LYS A 250 -6.00 6.75 -3.36
CA LYS A 250 -7.33 6.33 -2.92
C LYS A 250 -7.21 5.45 -1.69
N HIS A 251 -7.95 5.74 -0.61
CA HIS A 251 -8.10 4.82 0.53
C HIS A 251 -8.98 3.66 0.06
N VAL A 252 -8.36 2.50 -0.22
CA VAL A 252 -9.05 1.38 -0.87
C VAL A 252 -9.60 0.35 0.11
N SER A 253 -8.96 0.17 1.28
CA SER A 253 -9.42 -0.73 2.34
C SER A 253 -8.76 -0.41 3.69
N ASN A 254 -9.21 -1.08 4.75
CA ASN A 254 -8.50 -1.16 6.03
C ASN A 254 -8.16 -2.63 6.30
N ALA A 255 -6.88 -2.95 6.50
CA ALA A 255 -6.47 -4.33 6.81
C ALA A 255 -6.95 -4.78 8.20
N PHE A 256 -7.16 -3.83 9.11
CA PHE A 256 -7.78 -4.06 10.40
C PHE A 256 -9.16 -3.39 10.44
N SER A 257 -10.17 -4.16 10.05
CA SER A 257 -11.56 -3.71 9.86
C SER A 257 -12.56 -4.44 10.75
N ARG A 258 -12.17 -5.59 11.33
CA ARG A 258 -13.00 -6.39 12.23
C ARG A 258 -12.44 -6.35 13.65
N ALA A 259 -13.30 -6.06 14.61
CA ALA A 259 -12.89 -5.86 16.01
C ALA A 259 -12.26 -7.11 16.66
N ASP A 260 -12.58 -8.30 16.14
CA ASP A 260 -12.07 -9.59 16.60
C ASP A 260 -10.70 -9.96 16.02
N GLN A 261 -10.20 -9.27 14.99
CA GLN A 261 -8.80 -9.44 14.53
C GLN A 261 -7.82 -9.08 15.65
N LEU A 262 -8.00 -7.92 16.31
CA LEU A 262 -7.08 -7.44 17.36
C LEU A 262 -7.85 -6.91 18.57
N PRO A 263 -8.50 -7.79 19.36
CA PRO A 263 -9.35 -7.38 20.49
C PRO A 263 -8.56 -6.66 21.59
N GLY A 264 -7.25 -6.90 21.67
CA GLY A 264 -6.33 -6.25 22.62
C GLY A 264 -6.34 -4.72 22.54
N LEU A 265 -6.67 -4.14 21.37
CA LEU A 265 -6.70 -2.68 21.18
C LEU A 265 -7.65 -1.96 22.15
N ALA A 266 -8.75 -2.62 22.55
CA ALA A 266 -9.70 -2.05 23.51
C ALA A 266 -9.09 -1.77 24.89
N PHE A 267 -7.99 -2.43 25.22
CA PHE A 267 -7.41 -2.43 26.56
C PHE A 267 -6.16 -1.56 26.71
N LEU A 268 -5.73 -0.87 25.64
CA LEU A 268 -4.49 -0.12 25.64
C LEU A 268 -4.68 1.32 26.17
N PRO A 269 -4.09 1.67 27.34
CA PRO A 269 -4.44 2.91 28.02
C PRO A 269 -3.68 4.13 27.49
N LYS A 270 -2.41 3.99 27.10
CA LYS A 270 -1.60 5.14 26.67
C LYS A 270 -1.87 5.49 25.22
N ALA A 271 -2.02 6.78 24.92
CA ALA A 271 -2.19 7.32 23.56
C ALA A 271 -1.07 6.92 22.57
N THR A 272 0.11 6.58 23.08
CA THR A 272 1.24 6.08 22.28
C THR A 272 1.20 4.58 22.00
N SER A 273 0.20 3.84 22.50
CA SER A 273 0.03 2.40 22.26
C SER A 273 -0.69 2.14 20.92
N GLY A 274 -0.91 0.87 20.59
CA GLY A 274 -1.73 0.46 19.45
C GLY A 274 -0.89 -0.04 18.28
N ILE A 275 -1.40 0.15 17.07
CA ILE A 275 -0.82 -0.36 15.82
C ILE A 275 0.32 0.53 15.34
N TYR A 276 1.54 -0.03 15.33
CA TYR A 276 2.77 0.67 14.94
C TYR A 276 2.99 0.59 13.42
N ALA A 277 4.23 0.75 12.93
CA ALA A 277 4.51 0.78 11.50
C ALA A 277 4.19 -0.59 10.86
N PRO A 278 3.37 -0.60 9.78
CA PRO A 278 3.18 -1.80 8.98
C PRO A 278 4.18 -1.87 7.84
N THR A 279 4.61 -3.09 7.50
CA THR A 279 5.28 -3.37 6.23
C THR A 279 4.32 -4.12 5.32
N LEU A 280 4.02 -3.58 4.14
CA LEU A 280 3.22 -4.23 3.10
C LEU A 280 4.12 -4.75 1.98
N ARG A 281 4.00 -6.03 1.61
CA ARG A 281 4.72 -6.64 0.49
C ARG A 281 3.78 -7.49 -0.35
N PHE A 282 4.06 -7.56 -1.64
CA PHE A 282 3.40 -8.47 -2.57
C PHE A 282 4.38 -9.58 -2.97
N HIS A 283 3.99 -10.83 -2.78
CA HIS A 283 4.81 -11.99 -3.10
C HIS A 283 3.92 -13.13 -3.61
N GLU A 284 4.26 -13.68 -4.77
CA GLU A 284 3.57 -14.82 -5.39
C GLU A 284 2.03 -14.70 -5.43
N GLY A 285 1.52 -13.54 -5.88
CA GLY A 285 0.08 -13.33 -6.03
C GLY A 285 -0.67 -12.93 -4.74
N LYS A 286 0.03 -12.76 -3.62
CA LYS A 286 -0.57 -12.46 -2.32
C LYS A 286 0.08 -11.25 -1.66
N PHE A 287 -0.74 -10.44 -1.00
CA PHE A 287 -0.29 -9.36 -0.11
C PHE A 287 -0.02 -9.89 1.29
N TYR A 288 1.12 -9.51 1.86
CA TYR A 288 1.53 -9.77 3.23
C TYR A 288 1.73 -8.44 3.94
N LEU A 289 1.05 -8.25 5.07
CA LEU A 289 1.19 -7.09 5.94
C LEU A 289 1.70 -7.56 7.29
N LEU A 290 2.90 -7.13 7.68
CA LEU A 290 3.47 -7.38 9.00
C LEU A 290 3.37 -6.11 9.84
N CYS A 291 2.99 -6.23 11.11
CA CYS A 291 2.86 -5.08 12.00
C CYS A 291 2.97 -5.51 13.47
N THR A 292 3.09 -4.52 14.37
CA THR A 292 3.11 -4.72 15.82
C THR A 292 1.94 -4.00 16.50
N LEU A 293 1.22 -4.69 17.39
CA LEU A 293 0.34 -4.11 18.39
C LEU A 293 1.15 -3.88 19.68
N VAL A 294 1.39 -2.62 20.03
CA VAL A 294 2.30 -2.24 21.12
C VAL A 294 1.54 -1.80 22.36
N ASN A 295 1.87 -2.38 23.51
CA ASN A 295 1.35 -1.95 24.81
C ASN A 295 2.34 -1.06 25.58
N GLN A 296 2.21 0.27 25.44
CA GLN A 296 3.12 1.22 26.09
C GLN A 296 2.98 1.29 27.62
N GLN A 297 1.99 0.63 28.21
CA GLN A 297 1.86 0.51 29.67
C GLN A 297 2.91 -0.43 30.26
N LEU A 298 3.31 -1.46 29.51
CA LEU A 298 4.29 -2.45 29.97
C LEU A 298 5.72 -1.90 29.88
N PRO A 299 6.65 -2.29 30.76
CA PRO A 299 8.07 -1.94 30.65
C PRO A 299 8.66 -2.37 29.30
N ARG A 300 9.69 -1.67 28.82
CA ARG A 300 10.40 -2.03 27.57
C ARG A 300 11.13 -3.39 27.65
N THR A 301 11.33 -3.91 28.86
CA THR A 301 11.93 -5.21 29.17
C THR A 301 10.90 -6.33 29.33
N ASN A 302 9.66 -6.11 28.91
CA ASN A 302 8.61 -7.12 28.94
C ASN A 302 8.27 -7.51 27.51
N ASP A 303 8.51 -8.75 27.13
CA ASP A 303 8.35 -9.20 25.74
C ASP A 303 6.88 -9.21 25.30
N SER A 304 5.92 -9.41 26.22
CA SER A 304 4.47 -9.29 25.94
C SER A 304 4.02 -7.86 25.64
N ARG A 305 4.93 -6.89 25.68
CA ARG A 305 4.71 -5.54 25.17
C ARG A 305 4.54 -5.50 23.66
N TRP A 306 5.13 -6.47 22.97
CA TRP A 306 5.25 -6.52 21.52
C TRP A 306 4.43 -7.69 20.99
N ASP A 307 3.28 -7.38 20.41
CA ASP A 307 2.45 -8.38 19.76
C ASP A 307 2.61 -8.22 18.24
N ASN A 308 3.54 -8.98 17.66
CA ASN A 308 3.83 -8.95 16.22
C ASN A 308 2.93 -9.92 15.48
N PHE A 309 2.40 -9.50 14.34
CA PHE A 309 1.43 -10.29 13.57
C PHE A 309 1.54 -10.08 12.07
N ILE A 310 1.00 -11.05 11.32
CA ILE A 310 0.90 -11.08 9.86
C ILE A 310 -0.58 -11.09 9.47
N LEU A 311 -0.97 -10.25 8.52
CA LEU A 311 -2.24 -10.31 7.80
C LEU A 311 -1.97 -10.58 6.33
N THR A 312 -2.86 -11.33 5.67
CA THR A 312 -2.74 -11.61 4.24
C THR A 312 -4.02 -11.30 3.48
N SER A 313 -3.89 -11.00 2.19
CA SER A 313 -5.02 -10.81 1.28
C SER A 313 -4.62 -11.09 -0.16
N THR A 314 -5.53 -11.61 -0.98
CA THR A 314 -5.41 -11.64 -2.44
C THR A 314 -6.13 -10.46 -3.11
N ASN A 315 -6.90 -9.69 -2.33
CA ASN A 315 -7.63 -8.52 -2.80
C ASN A 315 -7.39 -7.33 -1.83
N PRO A 316 -6.43 -6.44 -2.12
CA PRO A 316 -6.13 -5.31 -1.26
C PRO A 316 -7.20 -4.21 -1.30
N TYR A 317 -8.18 -4.32 -2.20
CA TYR A 317 -9.25 -3.33 -2.40
C TYR A 317 -10.48 -3.57 -1.52
N SER A 318 -10.49 -4.62 -0.70
CA SER A 318 -11.60 -4.88 0.21
C SER A 318 -11.13 -5.15 1.64
N SER A 319 -11.74 -4.45 2.59
CA SER A 319 -11.45 -4.58 4.02
C SER A 319 -11.80 -5.96 4.55
N ASP A 320 -12.78 -6.65 3.94
CA ASP A 320 -13.22 -7.99 4.33
C ASP A 320 -12.31 -9.10 3.80
N SER A 321 -11.42 -8.81 2.85
CA SER A 321 -10.53 -9.81 2.23
C SER A 321 -9.28 -10.10 3.07
N TRP A 322 -9.00 -9.30 4.10
CA TRP A 322 -7.84 -9.49 4.97
C TRP A 322 -8.08 -10.60 5.99
N SER A 323 -7.10 -11.50 6.11
CA SER A 323 -7.16 -12.67 7.01
C SER A 323 -7.28 -12.29 8.49
N ASP A 324 -7.49 -13.30 9.32
CA ASP A 324 -7.19 -13.17 10.75
C ASP A 324 -5.67 -13.14 10.95
N PRO A 325 -5.17 -12.55 12.06
CA PRO A 325 -3.73 -12.40 12.28
C PRO A 325 -3.05 -13.72 12.64
N VAL A 326 -1.90 -13.96 12.01
CA VAL A 326 -0.92 -14.96 12.47
C VAL A 326 0.08 -14.25 13.36
N HIS A 327 0.03 -14.52 14.65
CA HIS A 327 0.91 -13.89 15.64
C HIS A 327 2.26 -14.61 15.71
N PHE A 328 3.35 -13.87 15.91
CA PHE A 328 4.68 -14.43 16.06
C PHE A 328 5.47 -13.77 17.20
N SER A 329 6.26 -14.57 17.90
CA SER A 329 7.01 -14.09 19.08
C SER A 329 8.35 -13.50 18.65
N PHE A 330 8.38 -12.20 18.43
CA PHE A 330 9.57 -11.46 18.05
C PHE A 330 9.76 -10.27 19.02
N PRO A 331 10.92 -10.11 19.66
CA PRO A 331 11.12 -9.03 20.62
C PRO A 331 11.23 -7.70 19.86
N GLY A 332 10.44 -6.69 20.18
CA GLY A 332 10.50 -5.40 19.50
C GLY A 332 9.47 -5.22 18.37
N PHE A 333 9.75 -4.32 17.43
CA PHE A 333 8.73 -3.75 16.53
C PHE A 333 9.29 -3.43 15.14
N ASP A 334 8.45 -2.86 14.27
CA ASP A 334 8.71 -2.60 12.84
C ASP A 334 9.11 -3.86 12.04
N PRO A 335 8.30 -4.93 12.09
CA PRO A 335 8.61 -6.15 11.36
C PRO A 335 8.51 -5.94 9.83
N SER A 336 9.52 -6.41 9.10
CA SER A 336 9.58 -6.40 7.64
C SER A 336 10.00 -7.77 7.11
N PRO A 337 9.21 -8.41 6.22
CA PRO A 337 9.61 -9.68 5.63
C PRO A 337 10.63 -9.47 4.51
N PHE A 338 11.46 -10.48 4.28
CA PHE A 338 12.41 -10.56 3.17
C PHE A 338 12.49 -12.01 2.68
N TRP A 339 12.27 -12.21 1.39
CA TRP A 339 12.41 -13.51 0.72
C TRP A 339 13.78 -13.59 0.08
N ASP A 340 14.57 -14.58 0.47
CA ASP A 340 15.93 -14.75 -0.03
C ASP A 340 16.03 -15.83 -1.12
N ASP A 341 17.13 -15.80 -1.88
CA ASP A 341 17.43 -16.77 -2.94
C ASP A 341 17.65 -18.20 -2.41
N ASP A 342 17.79 -18.39 -1.10
CA ASP A 342 17.87 -19.71 -0.47
C ASP A 342 16.49 -20.37 -0.28
N GLY A 343 15.42 -19.69 -0.68
CA GLY A 343 14.04 -20.15 -0.58
C GLY A 343 13.40 -19.93 0.80
N LYS A 344 14.10 -19.27 1.73
CA LYS A 344 13.54 -18.94 3.05
C LYS A 344 12.96 -17.53 3.08
N THR A 345 12.04 -17.36 4.02
CA THR A 345 11.57 -16.05 4.45
C THR A 345 12.26 -15.68 5.75
N TYR A 346 12.71 -14.44 5.83
CA TYR A 346 13.26 -13.81 7.02
C TYR A 346 12.39 -12.64 7.45
N VAL A 347 12.31 -12.40 8.75
CA VAL A 347 11.77 -11.16 9.31
C VAL A 347 12.90 -10.33 9.88
N SER A 348 12.87 -9.04 9.55
CA SER A 348 13.69 -8.01 10.17
C SER A 348 12.86 -7.18 11.12
N GLY A 349 13.42 -6.72 12.23
CA GLY A 349 12.74 -5.78 13.12
C GLY A 349 13.68 -5.07 14.08
N ALA A 350 13.22 -3.95 14.62
CA ALA A 350 13.94 -3.16 15.61
C ALA A 350 13.96 -3.89 16.95
N HIS A 351 15.15 -4.06 17.53
CA HIS A 351 15.28 -4.61 18.87
C HIS A 351 14.94 -3.58 19.93
N THR A 352 14.42 -4.08 21.06
CA THR A 352 14.14 -3.23 22.20
C THR A 352 15.45 -2.63 22.74
N ALA A 353 15.57 -1.31 22.58
CA ALA A 353 16.72 -0.53 23.05
C ALA A 353 16.97 -0.63 24.57
N ALA A 354 16.05 -1.24 25.35
CA ALA A 354 16.28 -1.55 26.76
C ALA A 354 17.30 -2.68 26.98
N TYR A 355 17.51 -3.54 25.98
CA TYR A 355 18.52 -4.60 26.00
C TYR A 355 19.71 -4.24 25.12
N TYR A 356 19.45 -3.94 23.84
CA TYR A 356 20.48 -3.56 22.88
C TYR A 356 19.86 -2.72 21.75
N PRO A 357 20.36 -1.51 21.46
CA PRO A 357 19.89 -0.75 20.30
C PRO A 357 20.42 -1.38 19.01
N GLY A 358 19.55 -1.90 18.16
CA GLY A 358 19.96 -2.47 16.87
C GLY A 358 18.84 -3.24 16.18
N ILE A 359 19.19 -3.92 15.10
CA ILE A 359 18.27 -4.63 14.22
C ILE A 359 18.45 -6.12 14.40
N MET A 360 17.35 -6.86 14.31
CA MET A 360 17.31 -8.32 14.34
C MET A 360 16.89 -8.88 13.00
N HIS A 361 17.42 -10.06 12.68
CA HIS A 361 16.86 -10.93 11.65
C HIS A 361 16.57 -12.31 12.26
N ALA A 362 15.51 -12.96 11.79
CA ALA A 362 15.23 -14.36 12.09
C ALA A 362 14.50 -15.01 10.90
N PRO A 363 14.71 -16.31 10.60
CA PRO A 363 13.80 -17.05 9.73
C PRO A 363 12.37 -16.94 10.27
N LEU A 364 11.38 -16.81 9.39
CA LEU A 364 9.96 -16.72 9.75
C LEU A 364 9.14 -17.65 8.85
N ASP A 365 8.31 -18.48 9.45
CA ASP A 365 7.22 -19.18 8.79
C ASP A 365 5.98 -18.28 8.77
N LEU A 366 5.54 -17.89 7.58
CA LEU A 366 4.41 -16.97 7.40
C LEU A 366 3.04 -17.59 7.71
N GLU A 367 2.93 -18.92 7.73
CA GLU A 367 1.67 -19.62 7.95
C GLU A 367 1.35 -19.78 9.44
N ASN A 368 2.35 -20.10 10.25
CA ASN A 368 2.17 -20.39 11.68
C ASN A 368 2.87 -19.40 12.62
N GLY A 369 3.71 -18.50 12.11
CA GLY A 369 4.41 -17.50 12.91
C GLY A 369 5.60 -18.04 13.70
N GLU A 370 6.09 -19.24 13.40
CA GLU A 370 7.31 -19.77 14.01
C GLU A 370 8.54 -18.98 13.52
N ILE A 371 9.39 -18.58 14.45
CA ILE A 371 10.67 -17.94 14.14
C ILE A 371 11.85 -18.86 14.47
N GLY A 372 12.91 -18.74 13.67
CA GLY A 372 14.19 -19.39 13.93
C GLY A 372 15.08 -18.58 14.87
N ASP A 373 16.37 -18.91 14.87
CA ASP A 373 17.37 -18.20 15.68
C ASP A 373 17.50 -16.73 15.26
N ILE A 374 17.51 -15.84 16.27
CA ILE A 374 17.70 -14.40 16.08
C ILE A 374 19.18 -14.08 15.94
N ILE A 375 19.50 -13.26 14.95
CA ILE A 375 20.82 -12.63 14.77
C ILE A 375 20.70 -11.11 14.83
N MET A 376 21.78 -10.43 15.23
CA MET A 376 21.86 -8.97 15.42
C MET A 376 22.92 -8.36 14.48
N PRO A 377 22.63 -8.18 13.19
CA PRO A 377 23.65 -7.89 12.20
C PRO A 377 24.16 -6.44 12.20
N TRP A 378 23.36 -5.48 12.66
CA TRP A 378 23.74 -4.07 12.66
C TRP A 378 23.04 -3.26 13.75
N ASP A 379 23.78 -2.34 14.38
CA ASP A 379 23.34 -1.43 15.44
C ASP A 379 23.10 0.01 14.97
N GLY A 380 23.15 0.24 13.66
CA GLY A 380 22.96 1.55 13.02
C GLY A 380 24.26 2.36 12.92
N THR A 381 24.14 3.64 12.58
CA THR A 381 25.27 4.56 12.42
C THR A 381 25.74 5.19 13.74
N GLY A 382 25.08 4.86 14.84
CA GLY A 382 25.23 5.50 16.15
C GLY A 382 24.13 6.52 16.47
N GLY A 383 23.16 6.72 15.57
CA GLY A 383 21.95 7.46 15.85
C GLY A 383 21.07 6.77 16.90
N ARG A 384 20.18 7.55 17.54
CA ARG A 384 19.23 6.98 18.50
C ARG A 384 18.18 6.14 17.78
N SER A 385 17.71 5.07 18.43
CA SER A 385 16.58 4.26 17.95
C SER A 385 16.73 3.79 16.49
N PRO A 386 17.74 2.96 16.16
CA PRO A 386 17.74 2.25 14.88
C PRO A 386 16.48 1.39 14.78
N GLU A 387 15.63 1.70 13.80
CA GLU A 387 14.32 1.09 13.58
C GLU A 387 13.96 1.02 12.09
N ALA A 388 12.72 0.66 11.74
CA ALA A 388 12.24 0.55 10.35
C ALA A 388 13.15 -0.25 9.38
N PRO A 389 13.57 -1.49 9.72
CA PRO A 389 14.50 -2.22 8.87
C PRO A 389 13.85 -2.80 7.61
N HIS A 390 14.38 -2.45 6.44
CA HIS A 390 13.99 -3.06 5.17
C HIS A 390 15.23 -3.61 4.44
N ILE A 391 15.17 -4.89 4.06
CA ILE A 391 16.25 -5.56 3.33
C ILE A 391 15.96 -5.52 1.83
N TRP A 392 16.98 -5.14 1.07
CA TRP A 392 17.02 -5.22 -0.39
C TRP A 392 18.19 -6.08 -0.83
N LYS A 393 17.95 -7.06 -1.70
CA LYS A 393 19.02 -7.84 -2.31
C LYS A 393 19.27 -7.38 -3.74
N ARG A 394 20.47 -6.88 -4.01
CA ARG A 394 20.84 -6.30 -5.31
C ARG A 394 22.34 -6.36 -5.53
N ASP A 395 22.77 -6.65 -6.75
CA ASP A 395 24.19 -6.67 -7.18
C ASP A 395 25.09 -7.55 -6.28
N GLY A 396 24.51 -8.65 -5.80
CA GLY A 396 25.14 -9.57 -4.87
C GLY A 396 25.41 -8.98 -3.48
N TRP A 397 24.67 -7.96 -3.07
CA TRP A 397 24.69 -7.35 -1.74
C TRP A 397 23.31 -7.43 -1.09
N TYR A 398 23.29 -7.54 0.23
CA TYR A 398 22.15 -7.24 1.09
C TYR A 398 22.30 -5.80 1.56
N TYR A 399 21.39 -4.92 1.16
CA TYR A 399 21.29 -3.55 1.64
C TYR A 399 20.23 -3.50 2.74
N LEU A 400 20.59 -2.97 3.90
CA LEU A 400 19.71 -2.81 5.05
C LEU A 400 19.44 -1.33 5.26
N LEU A 401 18.21 -0.90 4.93
CA LEU A 401 17.68 0.45 5.09
C LEU A 401 17.04 0.57 6.47
N LEU A 402 17.36 1.63 7.23
CA LEU A 402 16.82 1.92 8.56
C LEU A 402 16.27 3.34 8.65
N ALA A 403 15.50 3.58 9.72
CA ALA A 403 15.33 4.89 10.32
C ALA A 403 16.21 5.03 11.57
N GLU A 404 16.75 6.22 11.80
CA GLU A 404 17.50 6.58 13.00
C GLU A 404 17.15 7.99 13.48
N GLY A 405 17.61 8.35 14.68
CA GLY A 405 17.39 9.66 15.33
C GLY A 405 16.07 9.77 16.10
N GLY A 406 15.19 8.78 15.95
CA GLY A 406 13.81 8.81 16.42
C GLY A 406 12.92 9.70 15.53
N THR A 407 11.62 9.40 15.49
CA THR A 407 10.62 10.02 14.60
C THR A 407 10.29 11.51 14.89
N ARG A 408 11.29 12.35 15.14
CA ARG A 408 11.16 13.79 15.46
C ARG A 408 12.25 14.65 14.78
N GLU A 409 12.78 15.67 15.44
CA GLU A 409 13.73 16.65 14.92
C GLU A 409 15.00 16.07 14.33
N ASN A 410 15.45 14.92 14.83
CA ASN A 410 16.66 14.25 14.35
C ASN A 410 16.38 13.09 13.40
N HIS A 411 15.13 12.91 12.95
CA HIS A 411 14.74 11.77 12.15
C HIS A 411 15.54 11.73 10.84
N MET A 412 16.00 10.54 10.47
CA MET A 412 16.81 10.33 9.30
C MET A 412 16.69 8.90 8.78
N VAL A 413 17.03 8.72 7.51
CA VAL A 413 17.15 7.43 6.83
C VAL A 413 18.62 7.08 6.72
N THR A 414 19.00 5.88 7.13
CA THR A 414 20.36 5.35 7.02
C THR A 414 20.36 4.03 6.28
N MET A 415 21.48 3.68 5.64
CA MET A 415 21.63 2.38 4.99
C MET A 415 23.03 1.82 5.19
N ALA A 416 23.14 0.50 5.25
CA ALA A 416 24.39 -0.24 5.19
C ALA A 416 24.24 -1.42 4.23
N ARG A 417 25.35 -2.07 3.85
CA ARG A 417 25.28 -3.29 3.03
C ARG A 417 26.26 -4.38 3.46
N SER A 418 25.94 -5.63 3.14
CA SER A 418 26.83 -6.77 3.38
C SER A 418 26.74 -7.81 2.26
N LYS A 419 27.76 -8.67 2.16
CA LYS A 419 27.74 -9.87 1.31
C LYS A 419 27.00 -11.04 1.94
N SER A 420 26.65 -10.95 3.21
CA SER A 420 25.92 -11.97 3.97
C SER A 420 24.82 -11.29 4.77
N LEU A 421 23.68 -11.96 4.89
CA LEU A 421 22.52 -11.48 5.65
C LEU A 421 22.89 -11.22 7.12
N GLU A 422 23.82 -12.01 7.65
CA GLU A 422 24.36 -11.96 9.00
C GLU A 422 25.35 -10.82 9.24
N GLY A 423 25.80 -10.14 8.18
CA GLY A 423 26.79 -9.09 8.25
C GLY A 423 28.25 -9.60 8.21
N PRO A 424 29.22 -8.77 8.64
CA PRO A 424 29.03 -7.40 9.11
C PRO A 424 28.51 -6.49 7.99
N TYR A 425 27.74 -5.48 8.36
CA TYR A 425 27.23 -4.46 7.44
C TYR A 425 28.16 -3.25 7.40
N ASP A 426 28.54 -2.85 6.18
CA ASP A 426 29.33 -1.65 5.90
C ASP A 426 28.37 -0.46 5.69
N PRO A 427 28.37 0.57 6.56
CA PRO A 427 27.50 1.73 6.40
C PRO A 427 27.77 2.51 5.12
N ALA A 428 26.72 3.09 4.53
CA ALA A 428 26.86 4.01 3.42
C ALA A 428 27.78 5.19 3.82
N PRO A 429 28.82 5.52 3.03
CA PRO A 429 29.72 6.63 3.35
C PRO A 429 29.04 8.00 3.44
N VAL A 430 27.85 8.13 2.83
CA VAL A 430 27.07 9.37 2.74
C VAL A 430 25.88 9.41 3.71
N ASN A 431 25.80 8.49 4.67
CA ASN A 431 24.74 8.52 5.68
C ASN A 431 24.70 9.88 6.44
N PRO A 432 23.50 10.36 6.82
CA PRO A 432 22.18 9.81 6.47
C PRO A 432 21.82 10.06 4.99
N LEU A 433 21.10 9.12 4.39
CA LEU A 433 20.67 9.20 2.98
C LEU A 433 19.53 10.19 2.74
N LEU A 434 18.66 10.40 3.75
CA LEU A 434 17.56 11.36 3.71
C LEU A 434 17.31 11.92 5.11
N THR A 435 17.24 13.24 5.26
CA THR A 435 16.86 13.91 6.52
C THR A 435 16.53 15.38 6.25
N SER A 436 15.75 16.00 7.14
CA SER A 436 15.59 17.46 7.21
C SER A 436 16.12 18.05 8.52
N ALA A 437 16.76 17.25 9.38
CA ALA A 437 17.20 17.65 10.72
C ALA A 437 18.14 18.87 10.73
N ASN A 438 18.96 19.01 9.69
CA ASN A 438 19.93 20.10 9.56
C ASN A 438 19.42 21.29 8.72
N ASP A 439 18.20 21.20 8.15
CA ASP A 439 17.60 22.25 7.34
C ASP A 439 16.35 22.81 8.02
N THR A 440 16.55 23.81 8.86
CA THR A 440 15.46 24.51 9.56
C THR A 440 14.62 25.41 8.64
N SER A 441 15.05 25.62 7.39
CA SER A 441 14.28 26.37 6.39
C SER A 441 13.24 25.51 5.66
N SER A 442 13.44 24.19 5.64
CA SER A 442 12.48 23.25 5.06
C SER A 442 11.14 23.30 5.79
N TYR A 443 10.04 23.37 5.03
CA TYR A 443 8.69 23.29 5.60
C TYR A 443 8.35 21.88 6.11
N PHE A 444 8.92 20.86 5.45
CA PHE A 444 8.79 19.45 5.81
C PHE A 444 9.93 19.06 6.74
N GLN A 445 9.57 18.55 7.91
CA GLN A 445 10.49 18.22 8.99
C GLN A 445 10.28 16.76 9.44
N ALA A 446 11.16 16.25 10.30
CA ALA A 446 11.12 14.87 10.80
C ALA A 446 11.07 13.81 9.69
N VAL A 447 11.72 14.08 8.55
CA VAL A 447 11.74 13.19 7.40
C VAL A 447 12.52 11.91 7.72
N GLY A 448 11.89 10.75 7.61
CA GLY A 448 12.50 9.45 7.88
C GLY A 448 11.53 8.28 7.73
N HIS A 449 11.89 7.10 8.25
CA HIS A 449 11.06 5.87 8.18
C HIS A 449 10.63 5.59 6.74
N ALA A 450 11.62 5.42 5.87
CA ALA A 450 11.43 5.34 4.44
C ALA A 450 11.36 3.90 3.93
N ASP A 451 10.65 3.70 2.82
CA ASP A 451 10.69 2.47 2.04
C ASP A 451 10.93 2.81 0.56
N LEU A 452 11.52 1.88 -0.18
CA LEU A 452 11.92 2.05 -1.58
C LEU A 452 11.03 1.21 -2.50
N PHE A 453 10.80 1.67 -3.72
CA PHE A 453 10.09 0.90 -4.75
C PHE A 453 10.42 1.42 -6.15
N GLN A 454 10.03 0.66 -7.17
CA GLN A 454 10.18 1.06 -8.57
C GLN A 454 8.81 1.24 -9.23
N ASP A 455 8.73 2.18 -10.17
CA ASP A 455 7.62 2.28 -11.12
C ASP A 455 7.78 1.35 -12.32
N ALA A 456 6.81 1.38 -13.25
CA ALA A 456 6.79 0.57 -14.46
C ALA A 456 7.98 0.83 -15.40
N ASP A 457 8.55 2.04 -15.34
CA ASP A 457 9.71 2.45 -16.13
C ASP A 457 11.05 2.11 -15.42
N ARG A 458 10.97 1.48 -14.23
CA ARG A 458 12.09 1.10 -13.35
C ARG A 458 12.78 2.29 -12.69
N ASN A 459 12.13 3.45 -12.65
CA ASN A 459 12.62 4.58 -11.86
C ASN A 459 12.44 4.27 -10.37
N TRP A 460 13.42 4.63 -9.56
CA TRP A 460 13.35 4.43 -8.11
C TRP A 460 12.65 5.61 -7.44
N TRP A 461 11.77 5.25 -6.51
CA TRP A 461 11.02 6.16 -5.67
C TRP A 461 11.16 5.73 -4.21
N SER A 462 10.92 6.66 -3.31
CA SER A 462 10.77 6.37 -1.90
C SER A 462 9.57 7.09 -1.32
N VAL A 463 8.82 6.38 -0.48
CA VAL A 463 7.94 7.00 0.51
C VAL A 463 8.69 7.18 1.82
N ALA A 464 8.41 8.27 2.52
CA ALA A 464 8.88 8.53 3.87
C ALA A 464 7.75 9.18 4.69
N LEU A 465 7.88 9.24 6.02
CA LEU A 465 7.03 10.12 6.81
C LEU A 465 7.65 11.51 6.93
N ALA A 466 6.84 12.54 7.10
CA ALA A 466 7.26 13.91 7.45
C ALA A 466 6.17 14.62 8.27
N VAL A 467 6.51 15.75 8.87
CA VAL A 467 5.54 16.70 9.45
C VAL A 467 5.62 18.04 8.73
N ARG A 468 4.49 18.75 8.62
CA ARG A 468 4.45 20.15 8.16
C ARG A 468 4.52 21.09 9.36
N ALA A 469 5.73 21.56 9.68
CA ALA A 469 5.96 22.42 10.84
C ALA A 469 6.86 23.63 10.54
N GLY A 470 7.62 23.59 9.44
CA GLY A 470 8.56 24.65 9.06
C GLY A 470 9.53 25.05 10.16
N GLY A 471 9.95 26.32 10.14
CA GLY A 471 10.92 26.87 11.08
C GLY A 471 10.45 26.93 12.53
N THR A 472 9.18 26.62 12.82
CA THR A 472 8.67 26.49 14.20
C THR A 472 9.05 25.15 14.84
N TYR A 473 9.50 24.19 14.05
CA TYR A 473 9.85 22.86 14.54
C TYR A 473 11.15 22.88 15.35
N GLY A 474 11.07 22.43 16.60
CA GLY A 474 12.23 22.30 17.48
C GLY A 474 12.78 23.61 18.05
N GLN A 475 12.07 24.73 17.88
CA GLN A 475 12.39 26.00 18.54
C GLN A 475 12.00 25.99 20.03
N ASP A 476 12.58 26.91 20.80
CA ASP A 476 12.29 27.15 22.23
C ASP A 476 10.75 27.23 22.49
N PRO A 477 10.19 26.51 23.49
CA PRO A 477 10.84 25.79 24.60
C PRO A 477 11.28 24.34 24.33
N GLY A 478 11.44 23.92 23.06
CA GLY A 478 12.23 22.75 22.70
C GLY A 478 11.66 21.86 21.60
N ALA A 479 12.30 20.71 21.38
CA ALA A 479 12.01 19.66 20.39
C ALA A 479 10.53 19.18 20.27
N TYR A 480 9.68 19.56 21.23
CA TYR A 480 8.28 19.17 21.34
C TYR A 480 7.29 20.27 20.94
N PHE A 481 7.78 21.45 20.56
CA PHE A 481 6.99 22.63 20.27
C PHE A 481 7.04 22.93 18.78
N GLY A 482 5.87 22.86 18.14
CA GLY A 482 5.66 23.14 16.73
C GLY A 482 4.17 23.04 16.44
N ASN A 483 3.70 23.79 15.44
CA ASN A 483 2.32 23.71 15.00
C ASN A 483 2.15 22.58 13.97
N LEU A 484 1.92 21.35 14.44
CA LEU A 484 1.78 20.15 13.60
C LEU A 484 0.52 19.32 13.93
N PRO A 485 -0.69 19.92 13.89
CA PRO A 485 -1.93 19.23 14.28
C PRO A 485 -2.26 18.04 13.36
N MET A 486 -1.76 18.01 12.12
CA MET A 486 -1.95 16.89 11.20
C MET A 486 -1.12 15.64 11.58
N GLY A 487 -0.12 15.78 12.44
CA GLY A 487 0.80 14.69 12.76
C GLY A 487 1.77 14.38 11.63
N ARG A 488 2.13 13.10 11.53
CA ARG A 488 3.06 12.58 10.51
C ARG A 488 2.26 12.16 9.28
N GLU A 489 2.70 12.66 8.13
CA GLU A 489 2.10 12.45 6.82
C GLU A 489 3.07 11.67 5.94
N THR A 490 2.55 10.91 4.97
CA THR A 490 3.39 10.25 3.96
C THR A 490 3.79 11.25 2.89
N VAL A 491 5.07 11.28 2.56
CA VAL A 491 5.66 12.06 1.46
C VAL A 491 6.35 11.14 0.47
N LEU A 492 6.47 11.59 -0.78
CA LEU A 492 7.12 10.87 -1.87
C LEU A 492 8.36 11.63 -2.33
N THR A 493 9.44 10.92 -2.63
CA THR A 493 10.65 11.51 -3.23
C THR A 493 11.32 10.60 -4.27
N PRO A 494 11.84 11.14 -5.38
CA PRO A 494 12.66 10.39 -6.34
C PRO A 494 13.99 9.93 -5.75
N VAL A 495 14.41 8.75 -6.17
CA VAL A 495 15.70 8.14 -5.80
C VAL A 495 16.46 7.74 -7.06
N THR A 496 17.77 7.91 -7.06
CA THR A 496 18.67 7.30 -8.06
C THR A 496 19.48 6.20 -7.39
N TRP A 497 19.48 4.99 -7.95
CA TRP A 497 20.22 3.86 -7.39
C TRP A 497 20.99 3.09 -8.47
N GLU A 498 22.21 3.52 -8.71
CA GLU A 498 23.11 2.91 -9.69
C GLU A 498 23.62 1.53 -9.25
N GLU A 499 24.00 0.71 -10.22
CA GLU A 499 24.52 -0.66 -9.98
C GLU A 499 25.76 -0.61 -9.08
N GLY A 500 25.76 -1.40 -8.00
CA GLY A 500 26.87 -1.50 -7.06
C GLY A 500 27.06 -0.30 -6.13
N GLU A 501 26.18 0.70 -6.20
CA GLU A 501 26.23 1.93 -5.36
C GLU A 501 25.18 1.90 -4.24
N PHE A 502 25.17 2.95 -3.41
CA PHE A 502 24.07 3.25 -2.48
C PHE A 502 23.05 4.19 -3.14
N PRO A 503 21.77 4.14 -2.75
CA PRO A 503 20.75 5.04 -3.29
C PRO A 503 20.98 6.48 -2.85
N VAL A 504 20.72 7.42 -3.75
CA VAL A 504 20.73 8.86 -3.50
C VAL A 504 19.30 9.37 -3.54
N PHE A 505 18.82 9.90 -2.41
CA PHE A 505 17.46 10.41 -2.27
C PHE A 505 17.43 11.89 -2.59
N THR A 506 16.36 12.33 -3.26
CA THR A 506 16.09 13.75 -3.41
C THR A 506 15.54 14.28 -2.08
N PRO A 507 16.00 15.45 -1.58
CA PRO A 507 15.42 16.05 -0.37
C PRO A 507 13.93 16.30 -0.54
N VAL A 508 13.15 16.04 0.51
CA VAL A 508 11.71 16.29 0.52
C VAL A 508 11.44 17.79 0.61
N THR A 509 10.68 18.33 -0.34
CA THR A 509 10.19 19.71 -0.33
C THR A 509 8.71 19.76 -0.73
N GLY A 510 8.13 20.96 -0.82
CA GLY A 510 6.76 21.13 -1.33
C GLY A 510 6.60 20.86 -2.83
N ASP A 511 7.72 20.82 -3.56
CA ASP A 511 7.79 20.49 -4.98
C ASP A 511 8.61 19.20 -5.18
N VAL A 512 8.19 18.39 -6.15
CA VAL A 512 8.92 17.17 -6.54
C VAL A 512 9.65 17.44 -7.85
N SER A 513 10.95 17.12 -7.88
CA SER A 513 11.79 17.20 -9.09
C SER A 513 12.61 15.92 -9.21
N GLY A 514 12.86 15.46 -10.44
CA GLY A 514 13.57 14.20 -10.71
C GLY A 514 12.93 13.45 -11.87
N TRP A 515 12.43 12.25 -11.62
CA TRP A 515 11.74 11.43 -12.61
C TRP A 515 10.41 12.04 -13.05
N PRO A 516 9.99 11.86 -14.32
CA PRO A 516 8.61 12.08 -14.70
C PRO A 516 7.67 11.22 -13.84
N LEU A 517 6.56 11.80 -13.39
CA LEU A 517 5.49 11.03 -12.76
C LEU A 517 4.84 10.11 -13.81
N PRO A 518 4.31 8.94 -13.42
CA PRO A 518 3.52 8.11 -14.32
C PRO A 518 2.33 8.90 -14.89
N THR A 519 1.77 8.41 -16.00
CA THR A 519 0.60 9.06 -16.62
C THR A 519 -0.57 9.06 -15.64
N GLU A 520 -1.28 10.19 -15.57
CA GLU A 520 -2.42 10.36 -14.68
C GLU A 520 -3.43 9.22 -14.84
N ALA A 521 -3.68 8.53 -13.74
CA ALA A 521 -4.54 7.36 -13.68
C ALA A 521 -5.04 7.19 -12.24
N ILE A 522 -6.34 7.36 -12.03
CA ILE A 522 -6.96 7.23 -10.71
C ILE A 522 -7.40 5.78 -10.50
N PRO A 523 -7.11 5.16 -9.35
CA PRO A 523 -7.63 3.84 -9.00
C PRO A 523 -9.17 3.77 -9.05
N GLU A 524 -9.70 2.78 -9.76
CA GLU A 524 -11.13 2.54 -9.94
C GLU A 524 -11.70 1.69 -8.79
N LYS A 525 -11.01 0.63 -8.38
CA LYS A 525 -11.43 -0.26 -7.28
C LYS A 525 -11.19 0.36 -5.90
N GLY A 526 -11.71 -0.30 -4.87
CA GLY A 526 -11.61 0.12 -3.47
C GLY A 526 -12.91 0.67 -2.90
N GLU A 527 -13.07 0.50 -1.60
CA GLU A 527 -14.29 0.85 -0.85
C GLU A 527 -14.39 2.35 -0.51
N GLY A 528 -13.27 3.07 -0.51
CA GLY A 528 -13.20 4.47 -0.13
C GLY A 528 -12.97 5.45 -1.29
N GLN A 529 -12.44 6.61 -0.94
CA GLN A 529 -12.28 7.77 -1.82
C GLN A 529 -10.81 8.25 -1.82
N LEU A 530 -10.51 9.27 -2.62
CA LEU A 530 -9.20 9.92 -2.61
C LEU A 530 -8.91 10.51 -1.22
N SER A 531 -7.64 10.45 -0.80
CA SER A 531 -7.21 10.91 0.53
C SER A 531 -7.47 12.40 0.80
N ASP A 532 -7.51 13.20 -0.26
CA ASP A 532 -7.80 14.64 -0.24
C ASP A 532 -9.26 14.97 -0.58
N ALA A 533 -10.13 13.97 -0.73
CA ALA A 533 -11.53 14.21 -1.04
C ALA A 533 -12.28 14.91 0.11
N ASP A 534 -13.19 15.79 -0.29
CA ASP A 534 -14.23 16.34 0.57
C ASP A 534 -15.22 15.26 1.02
N ASP A 535 -15.86 15.49 2.17
CA ASP A 535 -17.00 14.70 2.61
C ASP A 535 -18.30 15.48 2.40
N VAL A 536 -19.27 14.85 1.74
CA VAL A 536 -20.68 15.26 1.75
C VAL A 536 -21.53 14.02 2.02
N ILE A 537 -21.71 13.69 3.30
CA ILE A 537 -22.32 12.43 3.71
C ILE A 537 -23.77 12.67 4.17
N THR A 538 -24.69 11.95 3.51
CA THR A 538 -26.14 12.04 3.75
C THR A 538 -26.71 10.85 4.51
N PHE A 539 -25.93 9.80 4.77
CA PHE A 539 -26.33 8.62 5.54
C PHE A 539 -27.63 7.93 5.06
N PRO A 540 -27.79 7.58 3.77
CA PRO A 540 -29.04 7.01 3.25
C PRO A 540 -29.35 5.61 3.84
N PRO A 541 -30.63 5.17 3.82
CA PRO A 541 -30.99 3.82 4.25
C PRO A 541 -30.20 2.75 3.50
N GLY A 542 -29.66 1.78 4.23
CA GLY A 542 -28.90 0.66 3.68
C GLY A 542 -27.41 0.93 3.42
N SER A 543 -26.90 2.14 3.65
CA SER A 543 -25.46 2.41 3.58
C SER A 543 -24.73 2.04 4.88
N SER A 544 -23.43 1.77 4.76
CA SER A 544 -22.49 1.69 5.89
C SER A 544 -21.89 3.05 6.22
N LEU A 545 -21.14 3.13 7.32
CA LEU A 545 -20.24 4.25 7.55
C LEU A 545 -19.08 4.20 6.53
N PRO A 546 -18.64 5.34 5.98
CA PRO A 546 -17.47 5.38 5.10
C PRO A 546 -16.22 4.82 5.77
N ILE A 547 -15.35 4.13 5.03
CA ILE A 547 -14.19 3.42 5.60
C ILE A 547 -13.12 4.34 6.21
N HIS A 548 -13.15 5.64 5.88
CA HIS A 548 -12.26 6.66 6.43
C HIS A 548 -12.79 7.27 7.73
N PHE A 549 -14.03 6.93 8.12
CA PHE A 549 -14.56 7.27 9.44
C PHE A 549 -13.89 6.37 10.47
N ILE A 550 -13.44 6.99 11.55
CA ILE A 550 -12.67 6.34 12.60
C ILE A 550 -13.27 6.62 13.98
N HIS A 551 -13.04 5.64 14.84
CA HIS A 551 -13.34 5.65 16.25
C HIS A 551 -12.03 5.68 17.03
N TRP A 552 -12.12 6.19 18.26
CA TRP A 552 -11.02 6.11 19.20
C TRP A 552 -11.09 4.77 19.95
N ARG A 553 -10.22 3.84 19.59
CA ARG A 553 -10.28 2.40 19.92
C ARG A 553 -11.54 1.73 19.35
N LEU A 554 -11.78 0.49 19.79
CA LEU A 554 -12.92 -0.30 19.33
C LEU A 554 -14.26 0.36 19.74
N PRO A 555 -15.16 0.63 18.78
CA PRO A 555 -16.46 1.21 19.07
C PRO A 555 -17.44 0.19 19.67
N LYS A 556 -18.40 0.67 20.46
CA LYS A 556 -19.63 -0.09 20.71
C LYS A 556 -20.55 0.04 19.51
N ALA A 557 -20.53 -0.94 18.60
CA ALA A 557 -21.35 -0.92 17.39
C ALA A 557 -22.83 -0.54 17.64
N ARG A 558 -23.43 -1.04 18.73
CA ARG A 558 -24.83 -0.73 19.13
C ARG A 558 -25.14 0.75 19.43
N ASN A 559 -24.12 1.61 19.53
CA ASN A 559 -24.28 3.04 19.76
C ASN A 559 -24.39 3.83 18.46
N TYR A 560 -24.26 3.19 17.29
CA TYR A 560 -24.29 3.83 15.99
C TYR A 560 -25.32 3.15 15.10
N ALA A 561 -26.12 3.94 14.39
CA ALA A 561 -27.03 3.43 13.38
C ALA A 561 -27.15 4.43 12.23
N VAL A 562 -26.96 3.96 11.00
CA VAL A 562 -27.18 4.74 9.78
C VAL A 562 -28.65 4.64 9.40
N SER A 563 -29.32 5.77 9.23
CA SER A 563 -30.73 5.86 8.82
C SER A 563 -31.68 4.94 9.62
N PRO A 564 -31.74 5.06 10.97
CA PRO A 564 -32.69 4.27 11.73
C PRO A 564 -34.14 4.63 11.33
N PRO A 565 -35.13 3.76 11.64
CA PRO A 565 -36.53 4.01 11.36
C PRO A 565 -36.97 5.41 11.82
N ASP A 566 -37.79 6.07 11.01
CA ASP A 566 -38.32 7.43 11.23
C ASP A 566 -37.27 8.58 11.24
N HIS A 567 -35.99 8.28 11.03
CA HIS A 567 -34.88 9.25 10.97
C HIS A 567 -33.95 8.99 9.78
N TRP A 568 -34.53 8.88 8.59
CA TRP A 568 -33.77 8.68 7.35
C TRP A 568 -32.79 9.83 7.06
N ASN A 569 -31.69 9.49 6.40
CA ASN A 569 -30.59 10.40 6.07
C ASN A 569 -29.92 11.03 7.30
N THR A 570 -29.82 10.26 8.39
CA THR A 570 -29.12 10.67 9.61
C THR A 570 -28.24 9.55 10.15
N LEU A 571 -27.22 9.93 10.92
CA LEU A 571 -26.46 9.04 11.76
C LEU A 571 -26.97 9.18 13.21
N ALA A 572 -27.55 8.11 13.76
CA ALA A 572 -27.93 8.04 15.16
C ALA A 572 -26.72 7.72 16.04
N LEU A 573 -26.56 8.49 17.11
CA LEU A 573 -25.54 8.27 18.15
C LEU A 573 -26.22 8.11 19.50
N LYS A 574 -25.94 7.00 20.19
CA LYS A 574 -26.34 6.77 21.59
C LYS A 574 -25.21 7.15 22.53
N SER A 575 -25.54 7.92 23.56
CA SER A 575 -24.55 8.48 24.49
C SER A 575 -23.72 7.42 25.23
N SER A 576 -22.42 7.63 25.33
CA SER A 576 -21.58 6.91 26.30
C SER A 576 -21.75 7.50 27.71
N VAL A 577 -21.41 6.71 28.73
CA VAL A 577 -21.31 7.22 30.10
C VAL A 577 -20.22 8.30 30.18
N LEU A 578 -19.02 7.95 29.75
CA LEU A 578 -17.83 8.80 29.83
C LEU A 578 -17.77 9.80 28.68
N ASN A 579 -17.10 10.92 28.92
CA ASN A 579 -16.74 11.89 27.89
C ASN A 579 -15.42 11.50 27.21
N LEU A 580 -14.93 12.35 26.31
CA LEU A 580 -13.73 12.08 25.51
C LEU A 580 -12.43 12.00 26.35
N THR A 581 -12.42 12.62 27.53
CA THR A 581 -11.27 12.69 28.44
C THR A 581 -10.99 11.38 29.17
N ALA A 582 -11.86 10.37 29.11
CA ALA A 582 -11.59 9.11 29.81
C ALA A 582 -10.35 8.37 29.25
N PHE A 583 -9.25 8.47 30.00
CA PHE A 583 -7.89 8.11 29.60
C PHE A 583 -7.67 6.63 29.31
N ASP A 584 -8.12 5.73 30.18
CA ASP A 584 -7.71 4.33 30.16
C ASP A 584 -8.85 3.34 29.95
N ALA A 585 -8.46 2.14 29.55
CA ALA A 585 -9.35 1.00 29.44
C ALA A 585 -9.82 0.47 30.80
N ASP A 586 -9.27 0.94 31.92
CA ASP A 586 -9.68 0.58 33.28
C ASP A 586 -10.92 1.37 33.73
N PHE A 587 -10.97 2.69 33.49
CA PHE A 587 -12.13 3.55 33.71
C PHE A 587 -13.18 3.37 32.62
N ALA A 588 -12.75 3.24 31.36
CA ALA A 588 -13.66 2.90 30.28
C ALA A 588 -14.08 1.42 30.33
N LEU A 589 -13.42 0.54 31.08
CA LEU A 589 -13.64 -0.92 31.14
C LEU A 589 -13.68 -1.59 29.75
N GLY A 590 -12.86 -1.12 28.80
CA GLY A 590 -12.94 -1.52 27.38
C GLY A 590 -14.28 -1.18 26.72
N ARG A 591 -15.11 -0.36 27.34
CA ARG A 591 -16.47 0.00 26.89
C ARG A 591 -16.44 1.14 25.86
N GLY A 592 -15.30 1.75 25.58
CA GLY A 592 -15.17 2.81 24.57
C GLY A 592 -16.01 4.07 24.84
N GLN A 593 -15.85 5.08 24.00
CA GLN A 593 -16.58 6.34 24.03
C GLN A 593 -17.46 6.43 22.77
N THR A 594 -18.62 7.08 22.83
CA THR A 594 -19.39 7.34 21.60
C THR A 594 -18.80 8.54 20.88
N PHE A 595 -17.84 8.27 20.01
CA PHE A 595 -17.20 9.20 19.10
C PHE A 595 -17.06 8.58 17.70
N VAL A 596 -17.23 9.39 16.67
CA VAL A 596 -16.91 9.05 15.28
C VAL A 596 -16.41 10.30 14.59
N GLY A 597 -15.34 10.18 13.80
CA GLY A 597 -14.72 11.32 13.13
C GLY A 597 -13.91 10.89 11.92
N ARG A 598 -13.18 11.83 11.33
CA ARG A 598 -12.22 11.61 10.25
C ARG A 598 -10.92 12.33 10.57
N ARG A 599 -9.82 11.86 9.98
CA ARG A 599 -8.51 12.55 10.09
C ARG A 599 -8.59 13.95 9.50
N MET A 600 -7.86 14.90 10.08
CA MET A 600 -7.57 16.16 9.40
C MET A 600 -6.72 15.87 8.16
N ALA A 601 -7.26 16.15 6.97
CA ALA A 601 -6.60 15.89 5.69
C ALA A 601 -6.05 17.17 5.02
N HIS A 602 -6.48 18.34 5.49
CA HIS A 602 -6.07 19.63 4.96
C HIS A 602 -5.55 20.56 6.05
N SER A 603 -4.55 21.40 5.73
CA SER A 603 -4.08 22.46 6.62
C SER A 603 -5.18 23.48 6.93
N LEU A 604 -5.93 23.90 5.91
CA LEU A 604 -7.12 24.74 6.04
C LEU A 604 -8.35 23.92 5.61
N PHE A 605 -9.37 23.86 6.47
CA PHE A 605 -10.58 23.10 6.23
C PHE A 605 -11.78 23.67 6.99
N LYS A 606 -12.97 23.22 6.61
CA LYS A 606 -14.22 23.43 7.35
C LYS A 606 -14.91 22.08 7.59
N PHE A 607 -15.16 21.74 8.85
CA PHE A 607 -15.96 20.59 9.25
C PHE A 607 -17.28 21.08 9.84
N ARG A 608 -18.40 20.50 9.40
CA ARG A 608 -19.74 20.91 9.80
C ARG A 608 -20.69 19.73 9.89
N VAL A 609 -21.56 19.76 10.89
CA VAL A 609 -22.70 18.85 11.05
C VAL A 609 -23.93 19.59 11.56
N ASP A 610 -25.11 19.08 11.24
CA ASP A 610 -26.37 19.50 11.85
C ASP A 610 -26.84 18.47 12.87
N VAL A 611 -27.23 18.93 14.06
CA VAL A 611 -27.59 18.10 15.21
C VAL A 611 -29.06 18.28 15.57
N ASP A 612 -29.81 17.18 15.60
CA ASP A 612 -31.18 17.11 16.10
C ASP A 612 -31.19 16.68 17.58
N TRP A 613 -31.05 17.65 18.47
CA TRP A 613 -30.79 17.44 19.89
C TRP A 613 -32.02 17.62 20.80
N ALA A 614 -33.00 18.40 20.36
CA ALA A 614 -33.97 19.04 21.26
C ALA A 614 -34.89 18.06 21.99
N LYS A 615 -35.21 16.92 21.36
CA LYS A 615 -35.98 15.83 21.99
C LYS A 615 -35.10 14.84 22.74
N SER A 616 -33.79 14.84 22.47
CA SER A 616 -32.83 13.87 22.97
C SER A 616 -32.26 14.28 24.32
N LEU A 617 -31.85 15.54 24.48
CA LEU A 617 -31.22 16.03 25.70
C LEU A 617 -32.30 16.47 26.71
N THR A 618 -32.57 15.61 27.70
CA THR A 618 -33.67 15.82 28.66
C THR A 618 -33.23 15.88 30.11
N LYS A 619 -31.97 15.53 30.39
CA LYS A 619 -31.41 15.48 31.74
C LYS A 619 -30.09 16.23 31.80
N GLU A 620 -29.75 16.70 32.99
CA GLU A 620 -28.50 17.38 33.29
C GLU A 620 -27.28 16.58 32.81
N GLU A 621 -26.29 17.28 32.25
CA GLU A 621 -25.05 16.76 31.65
C GLU A 621 -25.19 15.86 30.41
N MET A 622 -26.41 15.66 29.87
CA MET A 622 -26.55 15.10 28.53
C MET A 622 -25.98 16.09 27.50
N GLU A 623 -25.07 15.62 26.67
CA GLU A 623 -24.31 16.46 25.74
C GLU A 623 -24.05 15.77 24.40
N VAL A 624 -24.28 16.51 23.31
CA VAL A 624 -23.84 16.16 21.95
C VAL A 624 -23.04 17.32 21.38
N GLY A 625 -21.93 17.04 20.71
CA GLY A 625 -21.06 18.09 20.19
C GLY A 625 -20.12 17.64 19.10
N VAL A 626 -19.35 18.60 18.60
CA VAL A 626 -18.21 18.38 17.72
C VAL A 626 -16.91 18.52 18.50
N SER A 627 -15.89 17.78 18.11
CA SER A 627 -14.57 17.82 18.72
C SER A 627 -13.47 17.81 17.67
N ILE A 628 -12.37 18.51 17.95
CA ILE A 628 -11.06 18.18 17.41
C ILE A 628 -10.27 17.47 18.51
N ILE A 629 -9.85 16.24 18.24
CA ILE A 629 -9.18 15.38 19.21
C ILE A 629 -7.83 14.92 18.68
N GLN A 630 -6.79 15.17 19.47
CA GLN A 630 -5.46 14.63 19.24
C GLN A 630 -5.31 13.27 19.96
N ASP A 631 -5.74 13.25 21.23
CA ASP A 631 -5.94 12.06 22.06
C ASP A 631 -6.85 12.44 23.25
N GLN A 632 -7.15 11.51 24.16
CA GLN A 632 -8.04 11.82 25.30
C GLN A 632 -7.48 12.85 26.27
N ALA A 633 -6.16 13.10 26.24
CA ALA A 633 -5.52 14.11 27.06
C ALA A 633 -5.56 15.49 26.43
N GLN A 634 -5.83 15.58 25.12
CA GLN A 634 -5.70 16.78 24.28
C GLN A 634 -6.85 16.85 23.27
N HIS A 635 -7.91 17.59 23.62
CA HIS A 635 -9.05 17.80 22.73
C HIS A 635 -9.81 19.08 23.06
N PHE A 636 -10.49 19.62 22.06
CA PHE A 636 -11.34 20.81 22.21
C PHE A 636 -12.71 20.53 21.62
N ASP A 637 -13.74 20.86 22.37
CA ASP A 637 -15.12 20.48 22.10
C ASP A 637 -16.04 21.69 22.10
N LEU A 638 -17.01 21.70 21.18
CA LEU A 638 -18.19 22.56 21.26
C LEU A 638 -19.44 21.68 21.24
N GLY A 639 -20.19 21.71 22.34
CA GLY A 639 -21.37 20.86 22.53
C GLY A 639 -22.61 21.63 22.97
N ILE A 640 -23.77 21.05 22.66
CA ILE A 640 -25.06 21.41 23.25
C ILE A 640 -25.23 20.55 24.49
N VAL A 641 -25.39 21.17 25.66
CA VAL A 641 -25.46 20.48 26.95
C VAL A 641 -26.61 21.02 27.80
N MET A 642 -27.27 20.15 28.55
CA MET A 642 -28.28 20.56 29.52
C MET A 642 -27.63 20.83 30.89
N LEU A 643 -27.73 22.05 31.38
CA LEU A 643 -27.16 22.48 32.66
C LEU A 643 -28.18 23.27 33.48
N ARG A 644 -28.00 23.28 34.80
CA ARG A 644 -28.70 24.20 35.70
C ARG A 644 -27.80 25.41 35.95
N PRO A 645 -28.19 26.62 35.51
CA PRO A 645 -27.43 27.83 35.83
C PRO A 645 -27.31 28.01 37.35
N GLU A 646 -26.21 28.59 37.80
CA GLU A 646 -26.02 28.86 39.23
C GLU A 646 -27.17 29.74 39.77
N GLY A 647 -27.84 29.28 40.83
CA GLY A 647 -28.99 29.96 41.42
C GLY A 647 -30.33 29.79 40.71
N VAL A 648 -30.42 28.98 39.64
CA VAL A 648 -31.66 28.66 38.91
C VAL A 648 -31.95 27.17 39.03
N GLU A 649 -33.14 26.81 39.53
CA GLU A 649 -33.52 25.38 39.61
C GLU A 649 -33.78 24.78 38.23
N ASP A 650 -34.25 25.52 37.24
CA ASP A 650 -34.63 24.97 35.94
C ASP A 650 -33.44 24.53 35.08
N LEU A 651 -33.57 23.32 34.51
CA LEU A 651 -32.63 22.78 33.54
C LEU A 651 -32.79 23.49 32.19
N ARG A 652 -31.70 24.00 31.61
CA ARG A 652 -31.71 24.73 30.34
C ARG A 652 -30.60 24.28 29.39
N PRO A 653 -30.83 24.37 28.07
CA PRO A 653 -29.80 24.09 27.08
C PRO A 653 -28.74 25.21 27.04
N HIS A 654 -27.49 24.82 26.93
CA HIS A 654 -26.32 25.70 26.82
C HIS A 654 -25.42 25.22 25.69
N LEU A 655 -24.61 26.12 25.15
CA LEU A 655 -23.42 25.77 24.40
C LEU A 655 -22.23 25.76 25.37
N ARG A 656 -21.47 24.67 25.36
CA ARG A 656 -20.24 24.52 26.16
C ARG A 656 -19.06 24.41 25.21
N PHE A 657 -18.15 25.38 25.30
CA PHE A 657 -16.83 25.29 24.67
C PHE A 657 -15.81 24.92 25.74
N ARG A 658 -15.17 23.77 25.58
CA ARG A 658 -14.15 23.29 26.53
C ARG A 658 -12.89 22.86 25.81
N GLY A 659 -11.74 23.18 26.41
CA GLY A 659 -10.45 22.61 26.06
C GLY A 659 -10.00 21.67 27.16
N ILE A 660 -9.32 20.59 26.77
CA ILE A 660 -8.69 19.63 27.67
C ILE A 660 -7.25 19.49 27.21
N SER A 661 -6.30 19.75 28.11
CA SER A 661 -4.87 19.52 27.91
C SER A 661 -4.23 19.16 29.25
N GLU A 662 -4.18 17.86 29.57
CA GLU A 662 -3.73 17.37 30.88
C GLU A 662 -2.30 16.80 30.88
N THR A 663 -1.57 16.89 29.76
CA THR A 663 -0.22 16.32 29.69
C THR A 663 0.78 17.19 30.47
N PRO A 664 1.60 16.64 31.40
CA PRO A 664 2.45 17.44 32.30
C PRO A 664 3.45 18.38 31.60
N TYR A 665 3.78 18.13 30.33
CA TYR A 665 4.73 18.89 29.53
C TYR A 665 4.07 19.78 28.46
N ARG A 666 2.73 19.74 28.32
CA ARG A 666 1.96 20.58 27.37
C ARG A 666 0.63 21.09 27.95
N ALA A 667 0.46 20.99 29.26
CA ALA A 667 -0.75 21.44 29.93
C ALA A 667 -0.97 22.92 29.64
N THR A 668 -2.15 23.25 29.14
CA THR A 668 -2.59 24.64 29.09
C THR A 668 -2.85 25.06 30.55
N GLU A 669 -2.22 26.13 31.03
CA GLU A 669 -2.37 26.56 32.44
C GLU A 669 -3.85 26.86 32.79
N HIS A 670 -4.61 27.36 31.81
CA HIS A 670 -6.01 27.71 31.92
C HIS A 670 -6.79 27.25 30.68
N PRO A 671 -7.11 25.95 30.57
CA PRO A 671 -7.88 25.47 29.43
C PRO A 671 -9.28 26.12 29.45
N PRO A 672 -9.83 26.50 28.28
CA PRO A 672 -11.15 27.13 28.22
C PRO A 672 -12.23 26.17 28.76
N ASN A 673 -13.19 26.71 29.49
CA ASN A 673 -14.38 25.99 29.94
C ASN A 673 -15.54 26.97 30.03
N GLU A 674 -15.96 27.44 28.86
CA GLU A 674 -16.92 28.52 28.70
C GLU A 674 -18.31 27.93 28.45
N VAL A 675 -19.30 28.49 29.15
CA VAL A 675 -20.69 28.06 29.05
C VAL A 675 -21.54 29.26 28.65
N TYR A 676 -22.31 29.10 27.58
CA TYR A 676 -23.15 30.11 26.99
C TYR A 676 -24.60 29.62 27.03
N LEU A 677 -25.53 30.42 27.55
CA LEU A 677 -26.95 30.11 27.41
C LEU A 677 -27.30 30.00 25.92
N LEU A 678 -28.06 28.98 25.53
CA LEU A 678 -28.47 28.82 24.14
C LEU A 678 -29.26 30.06 23.69
N PRO A 679 -28.93 30.70 22.54
CA PRO A 679 -29.62 31.91 22.09
C PRO A 679 -31.14 31.75 21.95
N ASP A 680 -31.87 32.83 22.18
CA ASP A 680 -33.32 32.86 22.03
C ASP A 680 -33.73 32.48 20.60
N GLY A 681 -34.76 31.63 20.48
CA GLY A 681 -35.25 31.13 19.19
C GLY A 681 -34.44 29.97 18.59
N TRP A 682 -33.38 29.50 19.24
CA TRP A 682 -32.64 28.28 18.87
C TRP A 682 -33.18 27.03 19.57
N ALA A 683 -33.79 27.20 20.74
CA ALA A 683 -34.42 26.11 21.48
C ALA A 683 -35.46 25.37 20.62
N GLY A 684 -35.44 24.04 20.66
CA GLY A 684 -36.38 23.21 19.89
C GLY A 684 -36.03 23.03 18.41
N ARG A 685 -34.93 23.62 17.92
CA ARG A 685 -34.53 23.58 16.51
C ARG A 685 -33.19 22.86 16.33
N LYS A 686 -32.98 22.28 15.15
CA LYS A 686 -31.68 21.71 14.76
C LYS A 686 -30.61 22.81 14.76
N ILE A 687 -29.43 22.45 15.25
CA ILE A 687 -28.28 23.36 15.38
C ILE A 687 -27.15 22.84 14.52
N ALA A 688 -26.54 23.74 13.76
CA ALA A 688 -25.30 23.48 13.07
C ALA A 688 -24.14 23.70 14.02
N LEU A 689 -23.20 22.76 14.07
CA LEU A 689 -21.93 22.87 14.76
C LEU A 689 -20.80 22.80 13.73
N GLN A 690 -19.79 23.64 13.89
CA GLN A 690 -18.71 23.78 12.92
C GLN A 690 -17.35 23.99 13.59
N ILE A 691 -16.34 23.38 12.99
CA ILE A 691 -14.91 23.59 13.27
C ILE A 691 -14.27 24.08 11.97
N GLU A 692 -13.62 25.24 12.00
CA GLU A 692 -12.91 25.78 10.84
C GLU A 692 -11.46 26.09 11.21
N ALA A 693 -10.51 25.62 10.40
CA ALA A 693 -9.13 26.10 10.46
C ALA A 693 -9.09 27.50 9.84
N VAL A 694 -9.16 28.52 10.70
CA VAL A 694 -9.36 29.91 10.26
C VAL A 694 -8.07 30.54 9.73
N ASN A 695 -6.91 30.01 10.12
CA ASN A 695 -5.59 30.36 9.61
C ASN A 695 -4.64 29.18 9.86
N SER A 696 -3.33 29.35 9.66
CA SER A 696 -2.36 28.26 9.81
C SER A 696 -2.28 27.69 11.23
N THR A 697 -2.66 28.46 12.26
CA THR A 697 -2.41 28.15 13.67
C THR A 697 -3.67 27.96 14.52
N HIS A 698 -4.84 28.42 14.08
CA HIS A 698 -6.06 28.47 14.89
C HIS A 698 -7.24 27.75 14.25
N PHE A 699 -8.00 27.05 15.09
CA PHE A 699 -9.30 26.46 14.78
C PHE A 699 -10.39 27.23 15.52
N ALA A 700 -11.41 27.70 14.81
CA ALA A 700 -12.59 28.34 15.39
C ALA A 700 -13.74 27.35 15.54
N PHE A 701 -14.40 27.40 16.70
CA PHE A 701 -15.59 26.60 17.02
C PHE A 701 -16.81 27.50 16.96
N SER A 702 -17.78 27.12 16.14
CA SER A 702 -18.96 27.94 15.90
C SER A 702 -20.25 27.12 15.89
N ALA A 703 -21.35 27.79 16.24
CA ALA A 703 -22.68 27.20 16.20
C ALA A 703 -23.68 28.17 15.56
N GLY A 704 -24.74 27.63 14.95
CA GLY A 704 -25.79 28.39 14.28
C GLY A 704 -27.08 27.58 14.15
N LEU A 705 -28.15 28.19 13.66
CA LEU A 705 -29.34 27.44 13.25
C LEU A 705 -29.01 26.58 12.02
N ALA A 706 -29.43 25.31 12.05
CA ALA A 706 -29.34 24.46 10.86
C ALA A 706 -30.18 25.06 9.71
N GLY A 707 -29.67 25.02 8.49
CA GLY A 707 -30.30 25.62 7.32
C GLY A 707 -29.79 25.04 6.00
N PRO A 708 -30.54 25.22 4.90
CA PRO A 708 -30.25 24.60 3.61
C PRO A 708 -29.04 25.19 2.87
N ARG A 709 -28.42 26.27 3.37
CA ARG A 709 -27.24 26.91 2.77
C ARG A 709 -25.99 26.58 3.59
N GLN A 710 -24.86 26.34 2.92
CA GLN A 710 -23.52 26.22 3.53
C GLN A 710 -23.09 27.47 4.32
N ASP A 711 -23.80 28.60 4.13
CA ASP A 711 -23.56 29.91 4.74
C ASP A 711 -24.64 30.32 5.76
N SER A 712 -25.24 29.38 6.50
CA SER A 712 -26.05 29.78 7.66
C SER A 712 -25.19 30.63 8.60
N ASP A 713 -25.70 31.76 9.10
CA ASP A 713 -24.98 32.59 10.09
C ASP A 713 -24.61 31.74 11.32
N VAL A 714 -23.33 31.37 11.42
CA VAL A 714 -22.75 30.73 12.59
C VAL A 714 -22.00 31.77 13.41
N ARG A 715 -22.09 31.67 14.72
CA ARG A 715 -21.36 32.52 15.66
C ARG A 715 -20.21 31.73 16.26
N VAL A 716 -19.04 32.35 16.35
CA VAL A 716 -17.87 31.76 17.02
C VAL A 716 -18.06 31.83 18.54
N PHE A 717 -17.79 30.71 19.22
CA PHE A 717 -17.87 30.54 20.67
C PHE A 717 -16.51 30.23 21.31
N GLY A 718 -15.49 29.93 20.52
CA GLY A 718 -14.18 29.58 21.04
C GLY A 718 -13.14 29.34 19.95
N HIS A 719 -11.87 29.40 20.34
CA HIS A 719 -10.73 29.09 19.48
C HIS A 719 -9.79 28.10 20.18
N CYS A 720 -9.15 27.25 19.39
CA CYS A 720 -8.07 26.37 19.80
C CYS A 720 -6.84 26.63 18.92
N LYS A 721 -5.64 26.57 19.48
CA LYS A 721 -4.39 26.61 18.71
C LYS A 721 -3.96 25.20 18.33
N GLY A 722 -3.42 25.02 17.13
CA GLY A 722 -2.82 23.74 16.74
C GLY A 722 -1.63 23.31 17.61
N THR A 723 -0.95 24.26 18.26
CA THR A 723 0.07 23.99 19.28
C THR A 723 -0.48 23.45 20.60
N GLU A 724 -1.80 23.38 20.78
CA GLU A 724 -2.47 22.74 21.92
C GLU A 724 -2.96 21.32 21.58
N LEU A 725 -2.81 20.90 20.32
CA LEU A 725 -3.19 19.60 19.78
C LEU A 725 -1.95 18.87 19.26
N VAL A 726 -0.89 18.81 20.06
CA VAL A 726 0.40 18.34 19.54
C VAL A 726 0.49 16.82 19.66
N PRO A 727 0.67 16.09 18.54
CA PRO A 727 0.78 14.65 18.57
C PRO A 727 2.07 14.16 19.23
N TYR A 728 2.01 12.94 19.76
CA TYR A 728 3.22 12.15 19.96
C TYR A 728 3.55 11.34 18.69
N TYR A 729 2.57 10.60 18.16
CA TYR A 729 2.71 9.78 16.94
C TYR A 729 1.56 9.85 15.93
N SER A 730 0.35 10.19 16.38
CA SER A 730 -0.87 10.30 15.54
C SER A 730 -1.04 11.71 14.98
N GLY A 731 -2.25 12.09 14.61
CA GLY A 731 -2.64 13.45 14.22
C GLY A 731 -4.09 13.71 14.63
N SER A 732 -4.55 14.95 14.46
CA SER A 732 -5.87 15.41 14.90
C SER A 732 -7.00 14.79 14.08
N ILE A 733 -8.09 14.47 14.77
CA ILE A 733 -9.33 13.91 14.23
C ILE A 733 -10.44 14.92 14.50
N VAL A 734 -11.27 15.20 13.50
CA VAL A 734 -12.48 16.01 13.67
C VAL A 734 -13.71 15.12 13.61
N GLY A 735 -14.66 15.30 14.51
CA GLY A 735 -15.80 14.40 14.59
C GLY A 735 -16.87 14.85 15.56
N VAL A 736 -17.80 13.93 15.82
CA VAL A 736 -18.97 14.12 16.67
C VAL A 736 -18.92 13.15 17.85
N TYR A 737 -19.31 13.64 19.03
CA TYR A 737 -19.42 12.82 20.23
C TYR A 737 -20.79 12.96 20.89
N THR A 738 -21.14 11.95 21.70
CA THR A 738 -22.30 12.01 22.62
C THR A 738 -21.95 11.42 23.97
N THR A 739 -22.31 12.11 25.05
CA THR A 739 -21.97 11.67 26.40
C THR A 739 -22.98 12.15 27.42
N SER A 740 -23.04 11.45 28.55
CA SER A 740 -23.76 11.89 29.75
C SER A 740 -22.83 12.54 30.79
N ASN A 741 -21.56 12.75 30.44
CA ASN A 741 -20.49 13.25 31.31
C ASN A 741 -20.47 12.57 32.69
N GLY A 742 -20.67 11.25 32.70
CA GLY A 742 -20.64 10.42 33.90
C GLY A 742 -21.90 10.49 34.79
N LYS A 743 -22.92 11.28 34.44
CA LYS A 743 -24.14 11.42 35.28
C LYS A 743 -25.16 10.32 35.07
N HIS A 744 -25.22 9.72 33.89
CA HIS A 744 -26.26 8.73 33.53
C HIS A 744 -25.63 7.44 33.01
N GLY A 745 -26.46 6.40 32.92
CA GLY A 745 -26.03 5.10 32.36
C GLY A 745 -25.72 5.17 30.87
N GLU A 746 -25.19 4.06 30.34
CA GLU A 746 -24.93 3.92 28.90
C GLU A 746 -26.23 4.06 28.08
N GLN A 747 -26.16 4.67 26.90
CA GLN A 747 -27.32 4.92 26.04
C GLN A 747 -28.42 5.75 26.73
N ALA A 748 -28.06 6.65 27.65
CA ALA A 748 -29.00 7.52 28.35
C ALA A 748 -29.87 8.37 27.40
N PHE A 749 -29.36 8.71 26.22
CA PHE A 749 -30.13 9.31 25.13
C PHE A 749 -29.57 8.88 23.76
N GLU A 750 -30.39 9.11 22.73
CA GLU A 750 -30.06 8.95 21.32
C GLU A 750 -30.32 10.27 20.59
N THR A 751 -29.38 10.70 19.73
CA THR A 751 -29.46 11.94 18.95
C THR A 751 -29.10 11.68 17.50
N TYR A 752 -29.47 12.59 16.60
CA TYR A 752 -29.34 12.38 15.16
C TYR A 752 -28.49 13.46 14.50
N ILE A 753 -27.53 13.02 13.70
CA ILE A 753 -26.59 13.86 12.98
C ILE A 753 -26.90 13.81 11.48
N SER A 754 -26.92 14.97 10.84
CA SER A 754 -27.18 15.10 9.40
C SER A 754 -26.24 16.13 8.78
N ASN A 755 -26.23 16.23 7.45
CA ASN A 755 -25.41 17.21 6.71
C ASN A 755 -23.94 17.17 7.12
N TRP A 756 -23.36 15.97 7.21
CA TRP A 756 -21.95 15.80 7.55
C TRP A 756 -21.09 16.27 6.40
N GLN A 757 -20.34 17.34 6.63
CA GLN A 757 -19.51 17.97 5.62
C GLN A 757 -18.09 18.19 6.15
N TYR A 758 -17.12 17.80 5.34
CA TYR A 758 -15.73 18.23 5.47
C TYR A 758 -15.29 18.79 4.13
N THR A 759 -14.84 20.04 4.13
CA THR A 759 -14.36 20.71 2.93
C THR A 759 -12.91 21.12 3.12
N GLY A 760 -12.03 20.58 2.28
CA GLY A 760 -10.64 21.02 2.14
C GLY A 760 -10.58 22.38 1.47
N ILE A 761 -9.96 23.36 2.14
CA ILE A 761 -9.83 24.73 1.61
C ILE A 761 -8.47 24.90 0.93
N ARG A 762 -7.40 24.50 1.63
CA ARG A 762 -6.03 24.62 1.12
C ARG A 762 -5.10 23.69 1.89
N GLN A 763 -4.15 23.11 1.16
CA GLN A 763 -2.98 22.48 1.74
C GLN A 763 -1.79 23.45 1.73
N LEU A 764 -1.14 23.64 2.87
CA LEU A 764 0.09 24.45 2.95
C LEU A 764 1.29 23.55 2.62
N ARG A 765 2.20 24.01 1.75
CA ARG A 765 3.34 23.23 1.26
C ARG A 765 4.68 23.95 1.43
N SER A 766 4.64 25.21 1.88
CA SER A 766 5.81 26.06 2.07
C SER A 766 5.56 27.09 3.17
N GLN A 767 6.63 27.71 3.68
CA GLN A 767 6.50 28.85 4.60
C GLN A 767 5.75 30.02 3.94
N LYS A 768 5.93 30.22 2.64
CA LYS A 768 5.17 31.23 1.89
C LYS A 768 3.67 30.97 1.92
N ASP A 769 3.23 29.72 1.79
CA ASP A 769 1.80 29.39 1.90
C ASP A 769 1.23 29.76 3.26
N VAL A 770 2.01 29.54 4.33
CA VAL A 770 1.66 29.92 5.71
C VAL A 770 1.50 31.44 5.80
N ASP A 771 2.49 32.20 5.35
CA ASP A 771 2.47 33.67 5.39
C ASP A 771 1.28 34.25 4.58
N ASP A 772 0.98 33.66 3.42
CA ASP A 772 -0.17 34.02 2.60
C ASP A 772 -1.51 33.70 3.29
N ALA A 773 -1.61 32.53 3.94
CA ALA A 773 -2.81 32.12 4.66
C ALA A 773 -3.09 33.06 5.85
N ASP A 774 -2.06 33.44 6.59
CA ASP A 774 -2.18 34.23 7.81
C ASP A 774 -2.39 35.73 7.53
N SER A 775 -1.91 36.24 6.39
CA SER A 775 -2.11 37.64 5.98
C SER A 775 -3.50 37.91 5.38
N SER A 776 -4.15 36.90 4.80
CA SER A 776 -5.41 37.05 4.07
C SER A 776 -6.68 37.18 4.94
N ARG A 777 -6.57 37.03 6.27
CA ARG A 777 -7.71 36.93 7.19
C ARG A 777 -7.60 37.81 8.45
N VAL A 778 -6.79 38.88 8.41
CA VAL A 778 -6.77 39.96 9.43
C VAL A 778 -7.81 41.02 9.14
#